data_AF-A0A843LMF0-F1
#
_entry.id   AF-A0A843LMF0-F1
#
_cell.length_a   1.000
_cell.length_b   1.000
_cell.length_c   1.000
_cell.angle_alpha   90.00
_cell.angle_beta   90.00
_cell.angle_gamma   90.00
#
_symmetry.space_group_name_H-M   'P 1'
#
loop_
_entity.id
_entity.type
_entity.pdbx_description
1 polymer ?
#
loop_
_entity_poly.entity_id
_entity_poly.type
_entity_poly.pdbx_seq_one_letter_code
_entity_poly.pdbx_strand_id
1 'polypeptide(L)'
;MLPAQDLALLRKTLKRELTDVELACFENLWSEHCSYRSTRHLLRTLPTEGPGVLLGPGDDAAIVQFSDTCALAVGMESHNHPSYVDPYDGAATGVGGIVRDVLSMGARPIALMDPLYFGPLDSEKNRYIFEHVVAGVGGYGNCIGVPVVRGELVFESSYSGNPLVNVVCVGIVDPDRYITARVKKPGSHLVLIGSSTGRDGLGGASFASRDLAEDAEAADRPSVQIGDPYTEKLLIDAILAMAATGKVLSCRDLGAAGLAGASSEMASTFGAVIHADRVHLRETGMTPREIMLAESQERMLVEVAPEDVTLIGSIAERYDLAWSDVGEVIAEPRYIVRYLGETVADLPIDLLVGGVPPCSWEKKPYSAERPFSRPEAPVKDLALSVLAHPDVARKDWVYEQYDKDVQVRSVSLVHDAAVLRLEDKALVLSCGCSPSQIFLKPYDGAANAVIENAGNLACLGAEPLCIVDCLNFASPEHPEVAWQIEQCVLGMGEMARKMGIPIVGGNVSLYNESDEFDTRIMPTPSIGMLGRGEVRRWTAPNEGDLIALVGRTLPDFGGSVLDAVTGCGGPAPAMADPAVVAIVRGLVASGSVTAATDLSRGGLLAALAKAAPRAEVALAGDPLEELFSETCGRFLLAVRDEAALAGVKHRIIGTVGGDTLTIRLEGESIVIPPEELDAALSTTTRTMRY
;
A
#
# COMPACT_ATOMS: atom_id res chain seq x y z
N MET A 1 11.66 -22.18 10.53
CA MET A 1 12.65 -22.78 11.46
C MET A 1 13.50 -21.69 12.04
N LEU A 2 13.58 -21.62 13.37
CA LEU A 2 14.43 -20.67 14.10
C LEU A 2 15.91 -20.83 13.72
N PRO A 3 16.64 -19.74 13.43
CA PRO A 3 18.08 -19.78 13.24
C PRO A 3 18.80 -20.39 14.45
N ALA A 4 19.86 -21.17 14.21
CA ALA A 4 20.61 -21.83 15.27
C ALA A 4 21.17 -20.86 16.33
N GLN A 5 21.50 -19.64 15.90
CA GLN A 5 21.98 -18.57 16.77
C GLN A 5 20.87 -18.06 17.71
N ASP A 6 19.67 -17.83 17.19
CA ASP A 6 18.51 -17.40 17.97
C ASP A 6 18.09 -18.49 18.96
N LEU A 7 18.08 -19.77 18.55
CA LEU A 7 17.80 -20.88 19.45
C LEU A 7 18.84 -21.00 20.58
N ALA A 8 20.13 -20.82 20.27
CA ALA A 8 21.19 -20.82 21.28
C ALA A 8 21.04 -19.67 22.28
N LEU A 9 20.65 -18.48 21.80
CA LEU A 9 20.33 -17.33 22.65
C LEU A 9 19.15 -17.63 23.57
N LEU A 10 18.04 -18.16 23.03
CA LEU A 10 16.84 -18.47 23.80
C LEU A 10 17.11 -19.50 24.89
N ARG A 11 17.83 -20.59 24.57
CA ARG A 11 18.24 -21.60 25.57
C ARG A 11 19.09 -21.00 26.69
N LYS A 12 20.03 -20.12 26.34
CA LYS A 12 20.89 -19.43 27.31
C LYS A 12 20.08 -18.48 28.21
N THR A 13 19.12 -17.76 27.64
CA THR A 13 18.29 -16.78 28.35
C THR A 13 17.27 -17.47 29.26
N LEU A 14 16.57 -18.49 28.77
CA LEU A 14 15.53 -19.21 29.49
C LEU A 14 16.08 -20.27 30.46
N LYS A 15 17.32 -20.74 30.26
CA LYS A 15 18.00 -21.78 31.07
C LYS A 15 17.25 -23.11 31.12
N ARG A 16 16.48 -23.41 30.08
CA ARG A 16 15.75 -24.67 29.86
C ARG A 16 15.53 -24.89 28.36
N GLU A 17 15.09 -26.09 28.01
CA GLU A 17 14.57 -26.35 26.67
C GLU A 17 13.20 -25.69 26.50
N LEU A 18 12.93 -25.27 25.25
CA LEU A 18 11.66 -24.68 24.85
C LEU A 18 10.65 -25.79 24.56
N THR A 19 9.38 -25.54 24.87
CA THR A 19 8.29 -26.41 24.42
C THR A 19 8.03 -26.22 22.92
N ASP A 20 7.24 -27.12 22.32
CA ASP A 20 6.85 -27.00 20.92
C ASP A 20 6.07 -25.71 20.63
N VAL A 21 5.18 -25.30 21.53
CA VAL A 21 4.42 -24.03 21.42
C VAL A 21 5.36 -22.82 21.52
N GLU A 22 6.32 -22.84 22.43
CA GLU A 22 7.28 -21.75 22.61
C GLU A 22 8.20 -21.61 21.40
N LEU A 23 8.68 -22.72 20.85
CA LEU A 23 9.44 -22.73 19.61
C LEU A 23 8.61 -22.09 18.49
N ALA A 24 7.36 -22.53 18.32
CA ALA A 24 6.48 -22.00 17.28
C ALA A 24 6.20 -20.49 17.43
N CYS A 25 6.05 -20.00 18.68
CA CYS A 25 5.89 -18.58 18.96
C CYS A 25 7.13 -17.78 18.50
N PHE A 26 8.34 -18.22 18.88
CA PHE A 26 9.57 -17.54 18.46
C PHE A 26 9.86 -17.70 16.96
N GLU A 27 9.49 -18.82 16.32
CA GLU A 27 9.65 -19.02 14.87
C GLU A 27 8.89 -17.98 14.05
N ASN A 28 7.71 -17.57 14.52
CA ASN A 28 6.90 -16.58 13.82
C ASN A 28 7.21 -15.16 14.30
N LEU A 29 7.20 -14.89 15.61
CA LEU A 29 7.36 -13.52 16.14
C LEU A 29 8.77 -12.95 15.98
N TRP A 30 9.80 -13.79 15.83
CA TRP A 30 11.17 -13.32 15.51
C TRP A 30 11.52 -13.46 14.03
N SER A 31 10.56 -13.81 13.18
CA SER A 31 10.73 -13.77 11.71
C SER A 31 11.01 -12.35 11.25
N GLU A 32 11.56 -12.18 10.05
CA GLU A 32 11.77 -10.84 9.48
C GLU A 32 10.43 -10.11 9.29
N HIS A 33 9.40 -10.83 8.85
CA HIS A 33 8.05 -10.32 8.64
C HIS A 33 7.42 -9.67 9.88
N CYS A 34 7.48 -10.32 11.05
CA CYS A 34 6.89 -9.75 12.27
C CYS A 34 7.83 -8.77 13.00
N SER A 35 9.14 -9.02 12.96
CA SER A 35 10.09 -8.33 13.84
C SER A 35 10.78 -7.11 13.21
N TYR A 36 10.79 -7.07 11.87
CA TYR A 36 11.52 -6.08 11.07
C TYR A 36 12.99 -5.92 11.51
N ARG A 37 13.61 -6.99 12.01
CA ARG A 37 14.89 -6.92 12.73
C ARG A 37 16.02 -6.33 11.89
N SER A 38 15.96 -6.43 10.56
CA SER A 38 16.96 -5.84 9.67
C SER A 38 16.67 -4.38 9.30
N THR A 39 15.40 -3.94 9.29
CA THR A 39 15.00 -2.61 8.80
C THR A 39 14.56 -1.65 9.89
N ARG A 40 14.21 -2.12 11.09
CA ARG A 40 13.71 -1.30 12.21
C ARG A 40 14.59 -0.11 12.56
N HIS A 41 15.91 -0.22 12.39
CA HIS A 41 16.83 0.89 12.63
C HIS A 41 16.71 2.02 11.59
N LEU A 42 16.38 1.68 10.34
CA LEU A 42 16.12 2.63 9.25
C LEU A 42 14.74 3.26 9.39
N LEU A 43 13.71 2.48 9.73
CA LEU A 43 12.34 2.98 9.91
C LEU A 43 12.26 4.09 10.97
N ARG A 44 13.09 4.01 12.02
CA ARG A 44 13.24 5.05 13.06
C ARG A 44 13.77 6.39 12.54
N THR A 45 14.29 6.45 11.32
CA THR A 45 14.75 7.70 10.69
C THR A 45 13.65 8.46 9.97
N LEU A 46 12.48 7.85 9.77
CA LEU A 46 11.34 8.49 9.10
C LEU A 46 10.69 9.54 10.01
N PRO A 47 10.18 10.65 9.46
CA PRO A 47 9.41 11.63 10.23
C PRO A 47 8.02 11.08 10.56
N THR A 48 7.81 10.59 11.78
CA THR A 48 6.54 9.96 12.19
C THR A 48 5.61 10.88 12.98
N GLU A 49 6.12 12.01 13.45
CA GLU A 49 5.38 12.99 14.24
C GLU A 49 4.90 14.17 13.36
N GLY A 50 3.72 14.69 13.68
CA GLY A 50 3.15 15.85 13.00
C GLY A 50 1.92 16.40 13.75
N PRO A 51 1.50 17.63 13.47
CA PRO A 51 0.43 18.29 14.24
C PRO A 51 -0.93 17.58 14.17
N GLY A 52 -1.19 16.80 13.11
CA GLY A 52 -2.41 16.02 12.95
C GLY A 52 -2.29 14.55 13.37
N VAL A 53 -1.14 14.08 13.85
CA VAL A 53 -0.96 12.66 14.20
C VAL A 53 -1.44 12.44 15.63
N LEU A 54 -2.54 11.70 15.80
CA LEU A 54 -3.08 11.31 17.12
C LEU A 54 -2.45 10.02 17.64
N LEU A 55 -2.17 9.09 16.72
CA LEU A 55 -1.44 7.86 16.97
C LEU A 55 -0.54 7.57 15.77
N GLY A 56 0.77 7.55 15.98
CA GLY A 56 1.76 7.19 14.97
C GLY A 56 2.04 5.67 14.91
N PRO A 57 3.20 5.25 14.37
CA PRO A 57 3.53 3.83 14.23
C PRO A 57 3.60 3.08 15.56
N GLY A 58 3.17 1.82 15.57
CA GLY A 58 3.29 0.90 16.71
C GLY A 58 1.98 0.28 17.22
N ASP A 59 0.88 0.56 16.53
CA ASP A 59 -0.42 -0.11 16.58
C ASP A 59 -0.78 -0.60 15.17
N ASP A 60 -1.87 -1.36 14.98
CA ASP A 60 -2.20 -1.98 13.69
C ASP A 60 -2.46 -0.94 12.58
N ALA A 61 -3.06 0.20 12.93
CA ALA A 61 -3.21 1.34 12.02
C ALA A 61 -2.94 2.68 12.73
N ALA A 62 -2.49 3.66 11.95
CA ALA A 62 -2.23 5.01 12.45
C ALA A 62 -3.53 5.83 12.56
N ILE A 63 -3.59 6.77 13.50
CA ILE A 63 -4.73 7.69 13.67
C ILE A 63 -4.30 9.12 13.37
N VAL A 64 -4.96 9.74 12.39
CA VAL A 64 -4.67 11.10 11.93
C VAL A 64 -5.93 11.96 11.99
N GLN A 65 -5.85 13.12 12.63
CA GLN A 65 -6.92 14.09 12.73
C GLN A 65 -7.35 14.58 11.34
N PHE A 66 -8.65 14.50 11.03
CA PHE A 66 -9.24 15.12 9.83
C PHE A 66 -9.95 16.43 10.17
N SER A 67 -10.75 16.44 11.23
CA SER A 67 -11.49 17.58 11.78
C SER A 67 -11.71 17.37 13.28
N ASP A 68 -12.19 18.36 14.03
CA ASP A 68 -12.46 18.23 15.47
C ASP A 68 -13.38 17.05 15.84
N THR A 69 -14.18 16.54 14.90
CA THR A 69 -15.16 15.46 15.10
C THR A 69 -14.82 14.17 14.36
N CYS A 70 -13.75 14.15 13.57
CA CYS A 70 -13.39 13.00 12.74
C CYS A 70 -11.87 12.82 12.70
N ALA A 71 -11.42 11.58 12.94
CA ALA A 71 -10.08 11.12 12.67
C ALA A 71 -10.13 10.00 11.61
N LEU A 72 -8.99 9.79 10.95
CA LEU A 72 -8.76 8.75 9.97
C LEU A 72 -7.90 7.66 10.60
N ALA A 73 -8.35 6.42 10.52
CA ALA A 73 -7.49 5.26 10.71
C ALA A 73 -6.93 4.85 9.35
N VAL A 74 -5.61 4.69 9.25
CA VAL A 74 -4.96 4.37 7.97
C VAL A 74 -3.81 3.38 8.17
N GLY A 75 -3.74 2.41 7.27
CA GLY A 75 -2.64 1.44 7.19
C GLY A 75 -2.43 0.98 5.75
N MET A 76 -1.32 0.31 5.52
CA MET A 76 -0.96 -0.28 4.23
C MET A 76 -0.22 -1.60 4.45
N GLU A 77 -0.66 -2.66 3.78
CA GLU A 77 -0.07 -4.00 3.85
C GLU A 77 0.29 -4.54 2.46
N SER A 78 0.98 -5.67 2.42
CA SER A 78 1.31 -6.41 1.19
C SER A 78 1.05 -7.90 1.33
N HIS A 79 0.56 -8.54 0.28
CA HIS A 79 0.32 -9.99 0.18
C HIS A 79 1.00 -10.60 -1.06
N ASN A 80 2.31 -10.37 -1.22
CA ASN A 80 3.06 -10.69 -2.44
C ASN A 80 3.17 -12.19 -2.72
N HIS A 81 3.87 -12.94 -1.86
CA HIS A 81 4.07 -14.39 -2.04
C HIS A 81 2.76 -15.19 -2.13
N PRO A 82 1.74 -14.96 -1.27
CA PRO A 82 0.45 -15.65 -1.42
C PRO A 82 -0.22 -15.35 -2.76
N SER A 83 -0.14 -14.10 -3.24
CA SER A 83 -0.73 -13.69 -4.51
C SER A 83 0.01 -14.22 -5.74
N TYR A 84 1.22 -14.74 -5.58
CA TYR A 84 1.88 -15.50 -6.63
C TYR A 84 1.30 -16.92 -6.73
N VAL A 85 1.17 -17.59 -5.58
CA VAL A 85 0.79 -19.01 -5.48
C VAL A 85 -0.71 -19.23 -5.76
N ASP A 86 -1.57 -18.43 -5.14
CA ASP A 86 -3.01 -18.39 -5.44
C ASP A 86 -3.46 -16.92 -5.55
N PRO A 87 -3.45 -16.35 -6.78
CA PRO A 87 -3.57 -14.91 -6.94
C PRO A 87 -4.91 -14.31 -6.49
N TYR A 88 -6.01 -15.08 -6.59
CA TYR A 88 -7.31 -14.60 -6.13
C TYR A 88 -7.35 -14.54 -4.60
N ASP A 89 -7.09 -15.66 -3.95
CA ASP A 89 -7.21 -15.78 -2.50
C ASP A 89 -6.11 -14.99 -1.77
N GLY A 90 -4.89 -14.96 -2.32
CA GLY A 90 -3.79 -14.13 -1.80
C GLY A 90 -4.14 -12.64 -1.79
N ALA A 91 -4.73 -12.13 -2.88
CA ALA A 91 -5.14 -10.73 -2.95
C ALA A 91 -6.36 -10.44 -2.08
N ALA A 92 -7.35 -11.33 -2.06
CA ALA A 92 -8.56 -11.20 -1.26
C ALA A 92 -8.25 -11.15 0.25
N THR A 93 -7.38 -12.05 0.73
CA THR A 93 -6.94 -12.04 2.14
C THR A 93 -6.09 -10.83 2.49
N GLY A 94 -5.30 -10.30 1.54
CA GLY A 94 -4.61 -9.03 1.71
C GLY A 94 -5.55 -7.84 1.92
N VAL A 95 -6.70 -7.80 1.22
CA VAL A 95 -7.75 -6.81 1.51
C VAL A 95 -8.36 -7.04 2.89
N GLY A 96 -8.65 -8.29 3.25
CA GLY A 96 -9.21 -8.64 4.56
C GLY A 96 -8.33 -8.24 5.73
N GLY A 97 -7.01 -8.50 5.65
CA GLY A 97 -6.02 -8.14 6.66
C GLY A 97 -6.05 -6.65 6.99
N ILE A 98 -5.77 -5.81 5.99
CA ILE A 98 -5.70 -4.36 6.20
C ILE A 98 -7.04 -3.73 6.61
N VAL A 99 -8.17 -4.35 6.24
CA VAL A 99 -9.49 -3.94 6.72
C VAL A 99 -9.64 -4.20 8.21
N ARG A 100 -9.14 -5.34 8.71
CA ARG A 100 -9.14 -5.67 10.14
C ARG A 100 -8.22 -4.78 10.95
N ASP A 101 -7.06 -4.40 10.42
CA ASP A 101 -6.16 -3.44 11.08
C ASP A 101 -6.85 -2.10 11.34
N VAL A 102 -7.54 -1.57 10.32
CA VAL A 102 -8.34 -0.35 10.47
C VAL A 102 -9.52 -0.56 11.43
N LEU A 103 -10.16 -1.72 11.37
CA LEU A 103 -11.28 -2.06 12.24
C LEU A 103 -10.88 -2.21 13.72
N SER A 104 -9.67 -2.72 14.00
CA SER A 104 -9.15 -2.90 15.37
C SER A 104 -9.04 -1.59 16.13
N MET A 105 -8.84 -0.49 15.39
CA MET A 105 -8.86 0.87 15.92
C MET A 105 -10.26 1.40 16.25
N GLY A 106 -11.30 0.58 16.08
CA GLY A 106 -12.71 0.98 16.20
C GLY A 106 -13.18 1.87 15.05
N ALA A 107 -12.42 1.92 13.95
CA ALA A 107 -12.74 2.75 12.80
C ALA A 107 -13.58 2.00 11.77
N ARG A 108 -14.52 2.70 11.12
CA ARG A 108 -15.30 2.14 10.02
C ARG A 108 -14.51 2.29 8.72
N PRO A 109 -14.14 1.21 8.01
CA PRO A 109 -13.51 1.30 6.69
C PRO A 109 -14.41 2.04 5.68
N ILE A 110 -13.84 2.98 4.94
CA ILE A 110 -14.55 3.81 3.96
C ILE A 110 -13.93 3.79 2.56
N ALA A 111 -12.67 3.38 2.42
CA ALA A 111 -11.96 3.38 1.15
C ALA A 111 -10.77 2.43 1.16
N LEU A 112 -10.50 1.83 0.00
CA LEU A 112 -9.31 1.03 -0.29
C LEU A 112 -8.50 1.67 -1.43
N MET A 113 -7.19 1.45 -1.44
CA MET A 113 -6.34 1.67 -2.62
C MET A 113 -5.46 0.47 -2.92
N ASP A 114 -5.18 0.19 -4.20
CA ASP A 114 -4.42 -0.97 -4.64
C ASP A 114 -3.21 -0.62 -5.54
N PRO A 115 -2.04 -0.30 -4.97
CA PRO A 115 -0.79 -0.25 -5.74
C PRO A 115 -0.31 -1.66 -6.10
N LEU A 116 -0.40 -2.03 -7.38
CA LEU A 116 -0.06 -3.37 -7.85
C LEU A 116 1.05 -3.34 -8.91
N TYR A 117 1.94 -4.34 -8.86
CA TYR A 117 3.14 -4.43 -9.70
C TYR A 117 3.27 -5.84 -10.26
N PHE A 118 3.37 -5.96 -11.59
CA PHE A 118 3.30 -7.25 -12.29
C PHE A 118 4.38 -7.40 -13.36
N GLY A 119 4.62 -8.64 -13.76
CA GLY A 119 5.38 -8.95 -14.96
C GLY A 119 4.66 -8.53 -16.25
N PRO A 120 5.36 -8.50 -17.40
CA PRO A 120 4.80 -8.11 -18.69
C PRO A 120 3.58 -8.94 -19.11
N LEU A 121 2.59 -8.28 -19.74
CA LEU A 121 1.31 -8.88 -20.17
C LEU A 121 1.40 -9.76 -21.42
N ASP A 122 2.57 -9.92 -22.03
CA ASP A 122 2.79 -10.85 -23.15
C ASP A 122 2.87 -12.32 -22.69
N SER A 123 3.28 -12.55 -21.44
CA SER A 123 3.24 -13.85 -20.77
C SER A 123 1.83 -14.23 -20.31
N GLU A 124 1.41 -15.46 -20.60
CA GLU A 124 0.13 -16.01 -20.15
C GLU A 124 0.04 -16.12 -18.62
N LYS A 125 1.14 -16.51 -17.96
CA LYS A 125 1.20 -16.62 -16.50
C LYS A 125 1.04 -15.25 -15.83
N ASN A 126 1.69 -14.21 -16.36
CA ASN A 126 1.54 -12.85 -15.83
C ASN A 126 0.11 -12.32 -16.04
N ARG A 127 -0.53 -12.60 -17.18
CA ARG A 127 -1.94 -12.27 -17.40
C ARG A 127 -2.86 -12.99 -16.41
N TYR A 128 -2.63 -14.28 -16.17
CA TYR A 128 -3.39 -15.06 -15.19
C TYR A 128 -3.30 -14.46 -13.78
N ILE A 129 -2.08 -14.16 -13.32
CA ILE A 129 -1.84 -13.53 -12.02
C ILE A 129 -2.54 -12.17 -11.94
N PHE A 130 -2.32 -11.29 -12.91
CA PHE A 130 -2.95 -9.98 -12.95
C PHE A 130 -4.48 -10.08 -12.93
N GLU A 131 -5.05 -11.00 -13.72
CA GLU A 131 -6.49 -11.20 -13.79
C GLU A 131 -7.08 -11.59 -12.43
N HIS A 132 -6.46 -12.58 -11.79
CA HIS A 132 -6.99 -13.17 -10.57
C HIS A 132 -6.71 -12.30 -9.34
N VAL A 133 -5.62 -11.54 -9.30
CA VAL A 133 -5.39 -10.51 -8.25
C VAL A 133 -6.48 -9.44 -8.30
N VAL A 134 -6.75 -8.87 -9.48
CA VAL A 134 -7.81 -7.85 -9.64
C VAL A 134 -9.18 -8.42 -9.25
N ALA A 135 -9.47 -9.66 -9.67
CA ALA A 135 -10.69 -10.34 -9.27
C ALA A 135 -10.78 -10.57 -7.74
N GLY A 136 -9.67 -10.91 -7.08
CA GLY A 136 -9.59 -11.10 -5.63
C GLY A 136 -9.79 -9.81 -4.84
N VAL A 137 -9.10 -8.73 -5.22
CA VAL A 137 -9.25 -7.39 -4.62
C VAL A 137 -10.71 -6.92 -4.75
N GLY A 138 -11.25 -6.97 -5.96
CA GLY A 138 -12.64 -6.59 -6.23
C GLY A 138 -13.64 -7.49 -5.52
N GLY A 139 -13.44 -8.80 -5.55
CA GLY A 139 -14.31 -9.80 -4.92
C GLY A 139 -14.46 -9.54 -3.43
N TYR A 140 -13.36 -9.32 -2.72
CA TYR A 140 -13.40 -9.05 -1.29
C TYR A 140 -13.98 -7.67 -0.98
N GLY A 141 -13.43 -6.60 -1.58
CA GLY A 141 -13.84 -5.21 -1.33
C GLY A 141 -15.32 -4.95 -1.64
N ASN A 142 -15.83 -5.49 -2.75
CA ASN A 142 -17.23 -5.38 -3.13
C ASN A 142 -18.16 -6.07 -2.12
N CYS A 143 -17.80 -7.26 -1.65
CA CYS A 143 -18.60 -8.03 -0.69
C CYS A 143 -18.69 -7.35 0.69
N ILE A 144 -17.59 -6.76 1.18
CA ILE A 144 -17.59 -6.02 2.45
C ILE A 144 -18.19 -4.60 2.32
N GLY A 145 -18.43 -4.13 1.09
CA GLY A 145 -18.97 -2.81 0.83
C GLY A 145 -17.99 -1.67 1.15
N VAL A 146 -16.71 -1.87 0.81
CA VAL A 146 -15.67 -0.84 0.92
C VAL A 146 -15.09 -0.61 -0.48
N PRO A 147 -15.28 0.58 -1.07
CA PRO A 147 -14.89 0.83 -2.45
C PRO A 147 -13.37 0.91 -2.60
N VAL A 148 -12.85 0.35 -3.69
CA VAL A 148 -11.46 0.57 -4.13
C VAL A 148 -11.44 1.81 -5.01
N VAL A 149 -10.91 2.90 -4.47
CA VAL A 149 -11.12 4.24 -5.03
C VAL A 149 -9.93 4.74 -5.85
N ARG A 150 -8.74 4.17 -5.63
CA ARG A 150 -7.51 4.53 -6.33
C ARG A 150 -6.57 3.33 -6.38
N GLY A 151 -5.65 3.31 -7.33
CA GLY A 151 -4.62 2.28 -7.42
C GLY A 151 -3.44 2.77 -8.25
N GLU A 152 -2.48 1.88 -8.41
CA GLU A 152 -1.34 2.04 -9.31
C GLU A 152 -1.08 0.72 -10.05
N LEU A 153 -0.65 0.78 -11.31
CA LEU A 153 -0.27 -0.42 -12.07
C LEU A 153 1.05 -0.19 -12.79
N VAL A 154 2.03 -1.03 -12.46
CA VAL A 154 3.34 -1.08 -13.11
C VAL A 154 3.57 -2.46 -13.71
N PHE A 155 4.05 -2.49 -14.95
CA PHE A 155 4.41 -3.72 -15.64
C PHE A 155 5.90 -3.72 -15.97
N GLU A 156 6.66 -4.57 -15.29
CA GLU A 156 8.11 -4.66 -15.45
C GLU A 156 8.57 -6.12 -15.26
N SER A 157 9.59 -6.53 -16.03
CA SER A 157 10.09 -7.91 -16.10
C SER A 157 10.46 -8.51 -14.74
N SER A 158 11.03 -7.73 -13.83
CA SER A 158 11.50 -8.17 -12.50
C SER A 158 10.38 -8.63 -11.56
N TYR A 159 9.12 -8.30 -11.84
CA TYR A 159 7.98 -8.77 -11.07
C TYR A 159 7.39 -10.09 -11.59
N SER A 160 7.93 -10.64 -12.69
CA SER A 160 7.58 -12.00 -13.12
C SER A 160 8.10 -12.97 -12.05
N GLY A 161 7.23 -13.84 -11.54
CA GLY A 161 7.58 -14.74 -10.44
C GLY A 161 7.38 -14.17 -9.04
N ASN A 162 7.23 -12.85 -8.89
CA ASN A 162 7.01 -12.19 -7.61
C ASN A 162 6.21 -10.87 -7.81
N PRO A 163 4.88 -10.95 -8.02
CA PRO A 163 4.02 -9.78 -8.13
C PRO A 163 3.91 -9.08 -6.78
N LEU A 164 3.73 -7.76 -6.79
CA LEU A 164 3.47 -7.01 -5.57
C LEU A 164 1.99 -6.64 -5.50
N VAL A 165 1.37 -7.02 -4.40
CA VAL A 165 -0.05 -6.76 -4.13
C VAL A 165 -0.12 -6.00 -2.83
N ASN A 166 -0.09 -4.67 -2.94
CA ASN A 166 -0.22 -3.79 -1.79
C ASN A 166 -1.66 -3.28 -1.69
N VAL A 167 -2.17 -3.15 -0.46
CA VAL A 167 -3.50 -2.60 -0.21
C VAL A 167 -3.42 -1.57 0.90
N VAL A 168 -4.01 -0.40 0.67
CA VAL A 168 -4.20 0.66 1.66
C VAL A 168 -5.65 0.64 2.10
N CYS A 169 -5.93 0.74 3.41
CA CYS A 169 -7.27 0.95 3.93
C CYS A 169 -7.36 2.28 4.68
N VAL A 170 -8.45 2.99 4.48
CA VAL A 170 -8.79 4.20 5.23
C VAL A 170 -10.14 4.01 5.89
N GLY A 171 -10.18 4.21 7.20
CA GLY A 171 -11.40 4.22 8.01
C GLY A 171 -11.61 5.53 8.75
N ILE A 172 -12.82 5.74 9.26
CA ILE A 172 -13.18 6.92 10.06
C ILE A 172 -13.53 6.53 11.49
N VAL A 173 -13.12 7.36 12.44
CA VAL A 173 -13.38 7.18 13.86
C VAL A 173 -13.53 8.53 14.55
N ASP A 174 -14.23 8.54 15.69
CA ASP A 174 -14.28 9.68 16.58
C ASP A 174 -12.90 9.87 17.24
N PRO A 175 -12.28 11.07 17.16
CA PRO A 175 -10.94 11.33 17.70
C PRO A 175 -10.78 11.00 19.20
N ASP A 176 -11.86 11.03 19.97
CA ASP A 176 -11.84 10.77 21.41
C ASP A 176 -12.17 9.30 21.76
N ARG A 177 -12.46 8.45 20.77
CA ARG A 177 -13.00 7.10 20.98
C ARG A 177 -12.30 5.98 20.19
N TYR A 178 -11.21 6.28 19.50
CA TYR A 178 -10.44 5.23 18.84
C TYR A 178 -9.87 4.24 19.87
N ILE A 179 -9.76 2.99 19.44
CA ILE A 179 -9.25 1.87 20.23
C ILE A 179 -7.78 1.66 19.85
N THR A 180 -7.01 1.04 20.74
CA THR A 180 -5.58 0.73 20.55
C THR A 180 -5.33 -0.71 20.97
N ALA A 181 -4.33 -1.41 20.45
CA ALA A 181 -4.16 -2.84 20.71
C ALA A 181 -3.66 -3.18 22.12
N ARG A 182 -2.83 -2.33 22.74
CA ARG A 182 -2.23 -2.63 24.06
C ARG A 182 -3.31 -2.72 25.14
N VAL A 183 -3.32 -3.83 25.88
CA VAL A 183 -4.27 -4.03 26.98
C VAL A 183 -4.12 -2.98 28.07
N LYS A 184 -5.22 -2.62 28.73
CA LYS A 184 -5.32 -1.49 29.65
C LYS A 184 -5.25 -1.89 31.10
N LYS A 185 -5.72 -3.09 31.46
CA LYS A 185 -5.94 -3.42 32.87
C LYS A 185 -5.76 -4.92 33.18
N PRO A 186 -4.94 -5.28 34.18
CA PRO A 186 -4.95 -6.63 34.74
C PRO A 186 -6.32 -7.03 35.31
N GLY A 187 -6.68 -8.30 35.12
CA GLY A 187 -7.98 -8.88 35.44
C GLY A 187 -9.03 -8.67 34.33
N SER A 188 -8.71 -7.95 33.25
CA SER A 188 -9.56 -7.93 32.05
C SER A 188 -9.51 -9.29 31.33
N HIS A 189 -10.57 -9.61 30.61
CA HIS A 189 -10.66 -10.79 29.78
C HIS A 189 -10.30 -10.49 28.32
N LEU A 190 -9.72 -11.49 27.65
CA LEU A 190 -9.44 -11.50 26.23
C LEU A 190 -10.46 -12.40 25.54
N VAL A 191 -11.30 -11.80 24.69
CA VAL A 191 -12.41 -12.48 24.02
C VAL A 191 -12.11 -12.53 22.52
N LEU A 192 -12.04 -13.75 21.99
CA LEU A 192 -11.87 -14.01 20.56
C LEU A 192 -13.25 -13.98 19.88
N ILE A 193 -13.38 -13.25 18.78
CA ILE A 193 -14.62 -13.09 18.01
C ILE A 193 -14.35 -13.39 16.53
N GLY A 194 -15.30 -14.02 15.85
CA GLY A 194 -15.28 -14.18 14.39
C GLY A 194 -15.30 -15.64 13.95
N SER A 195 -14.53 -15.95 12.91
CA SER A 195 -14.46 -17.27 12.32
C SER A 195 -13.82 -18.31 13.25
N SER A 196 -14.30 -19.55 13.12
CA SER A 196 -13.71 -20.71 13.81
C SER A 196 -12.29 -21.03 13.32
N THR A 197 -11.42 -21.35 14.28
CA THR A 197 -10.00 -21.64 14.01
C THR A 197 -9.84 -23.04 13.40
N GLY A 198 -9.07 -23.11 12.32
CA GLY A 198 -8.69 -24.35 11.60
C GLY A 198 -7.18 -24.40 11.34
N ARG A 199 -6.73 -25.37 10.53
CA ARG A 199 -5.30 -25.54 10.17
C ARG A 199 -4.87 -24.66 9.00
N ASP A 200 -5.28 -23.39 9.00
CA ASP A 200 -4.97 -22.45 7.92
C ASP A 200 -3.63 -21.75 8.18
N GLY A 201 -2.83 -21.59 7.12
CA GLY A 201 -1.66 -20.71 7.13
C GLY A 201 -0.62 -21.00 8.21
N LEU A 202 -0.49 -22.25 8.66
CA LEU A 202 0.44 -22.60 9.74
C LEU A 202 1.90 -22.31 9.32
N GLY A 203 2.44 -21.19 9.82
CA GLY A 203 3.80 -20.72 9.49
C GLY A 203 3.87 -19.72 8.34
N GLY A 204 2.77 -19.06 7.98
CA GLY A 204 2.69 -18.05 6.91
C GLY A 204 3.74 -16.93 7.06
N ALA A 205 3.96 -16.43 8.27
CA ALA A 205 5.00 -15.42 8.54
C ALA A 205 6.43 -15.89 8.20
N SER A 206 6.74 -17.16 8.51
CA SER A 206 8.02 -17.78 8.12
C SER A 206 8.10 -18.05 6.61
N PHE A 207 6.96 -18.30 5.96
CA PHE A 207 6.87 -18.51 4.52
C PHE A 207 7.14 -17.20 3.75
N ALA A 208 6.54 -16.08 4.17
CA ALA A 208 6.77 -14.76 3.59
C ALA A 208 8.21 -14.20 3.80
N SER A 209 9.04 -14.92 4.56
CA SER A 209 10.45 -14.57 4.83
C SER A 209 11.44 -15.47 4.07
N ARG A 210 11.02 -16.14 2.99
CA ARG A 210 11.82 -17.09 2.20
C ARG A 210 11.65 -16.87 0.69
N ASP A 211 12.63 -17.34 -0.06
CA ASP A 211 12.64 -17.27 -1.52
C ASP A 211 11.64 -18.27 -2.14
N LEU A 212 11.04 -17.91 -3.27
CA LEU A 212 10.10 -18.76 -4.01
C LEU A 212 10.87 -19.78 -4.86
N ALA A 213 10.85 -21.04 -4.41
CA ALA A 213 11.45 -22.17 -5.13
C ALA A 213 10.58 -22.64 -6.33
N GLU A 214 11.20 -23.34 -7.27
CA GLU A 214 10.61 -23.81 -8.55
C GLU A 214 9.38 -24.74 -8.38
N ASP A 215 9.22 -25.42 -7.23
CA ASP A 215 8.10 -26.32 -6.93
C ASP A 215 7.09 -25.77 -5.89
N ALA A 216 7.26 -24.51 -5.46
CA ALA A 216 6.46 -23.88 -4.42
C ALA A 216 4.96 -23.81 -4.77
N GLU A 217 4.59 -23.53 -6.03
CA GLU A 217 3.18 -23.41 -6.42
C GLU A 217 2.33 -24.65 -6.10
N ALA A 218 2.85 -25.86 -6.38
CA ALA A 218 2.10 -27.08 -6.16
C ALA A 218 2.17 -27.56 -4.70
N ALA A 219 3.31 -27.37 -4.05
CA ALA A 219 3.54 -27.80 -2.67
C ALA A 219 2.84 -26.88 -1.65
N ASP A 220 2.80 -25.58 -1.94
CA ASP A 220 2.43 -24.55 -0.96
C ASP A 220 1.03 -23.97 -1.17
N ARG A 221 0.35 -24.27 -2.28
CA ARG A 221 -1.05 -23.84 -2.50
C ARG A 221 -2.00 -24.20 -1.35
N PRO A 222 -1.91 -25.38 -0.70
CA PRO A 222 -2.76 -25.69 0.46
C PRO A 222 -2.51 -24.79 1.68
N SER A 223 -1.41 -24.04 1.71
CA SER A 223 -1.07 -23.11 2.80
C SER A 223 -1.64 -21.69 2.57
N VAL A 224 -2.10 -21.38 1.35
CA VAL A 224 -2.75 -20.10 1.07
C VAL A 224 -4.12 -20.07 1.73
N GLN A 225 -4.36 -19.00 2.48
CA GLN A 225 -5.59 -18.79 3.23
C GLN A 225 -6.72 -18.40 2.28
N ILE A 226 -7.93 -18.89 2.55
CA ILE A 226 -9.15 -18.49 1.83
C ILE A 226 -9.91 -17.54 2.74
N GLY A 227 -10.17 -16.32 2.25
CA GLY A 227 -10.96 -15.33 2.99
C GLY A 227 -12.46 -15.52 2.81
N ASP A 228 -13.24 -15.18 3.83
CA ASP A 228 -14.69 -15.11 3.78
C ASP A 228 -15.18 -13.66 3.98
N PRO A 229 -15.31 -12.87 2.89
CA PRO A 229 -15.72 -11.48 3.00
C PRO A 229 -17.14 -11.29 3.55
N TYR A 230 -18.00 -12.31 3.49
CA TYR A 230 -19.33 -12.21 4.10
C TYR A 230 -19.24 -12.23 5.63
N THR A 231 -18.40 -13.11 6.17
CA THR A 231 -18.11 -13.13 7.61
C THR A 231 -17.38 -11.85 8.04
N GLU A 232 -16.43 -11.36 7.24
CA GLU A 232 -15.75 -10.07 7.52
C GLU A 232 -16.77 -8.92 7.57
N LYS A 233 -17.78 -8.90 6.69
CA LYS A 233 -18.83 -7.87 6.76
C LYS A 233 -19.60 -7.90 8.08
N LEU A 234 -19.94 -9.10 8.57
CA LEU A 234 -20.59 -9.28 9.88
C LEU A 234 -19.67 -8.83 11.01
N LEU A 235 -18.38 -9.18 10.91
CA LEU A 235 -17.33 -8.80 11.87
C LEU A 235 -17.17 -7.28 11.98
N ILE A 236 -17.11 -6.57 10.84
CA ILE A 236 -17.08 -5.10 10.79
C ILE A 236 -18.24 -4.51 11.58
N ASP A 237 -19.47 -4.94 11.31
CA ASP A 237 -20.64 -4.36 11.98
C ASP A 237 -20.71 -4.75 13.47
N ALA A 238 -20.27 -5.95 13.83
CA ALA A 238 -20.19 -6.41 15.22
C ALA A 238 -19.15 -5.62 16.04
N ILE A 239 -17.93 -5.48 15.54
CA ILE A 239 -16.85 -4.76 16.25
C ILE A 239 -17.22 -3.27 16.40
N LEU A 240 -17.79 -2.64 15.38
CA LEU A 240 -18.27 -1.26 15.50
C LEU A 240 -19.41 -1.13 16.51
N ALA A 241 -20.31 -2.10 16.59
CA ALA A 241 -21.36 -2.13 17.62
C ALA A 241 -20.78 -2.33 19.03
N MET A 242 -19.74 -3.15 19.18
CA MET A 242 -19.03 -3.36 20.45
C MET A 242 -18.27 -2.10 20.87
N ALA A 243 -17.51 -1.48 19.97
CA ALA A 243 -16.81 -0.21 20.20
C ALA A 243 -17.77 0.90 20.63
N ALA A 244 -18.97 0.97 20.02
CA ALA A 244 -19.99 1.95 20.36
C ALA A 244 -20.46 1.87 21.83
N THR A 245 -20.36 0.71 22.49
CA THR A 245 -20.70 0.54 23.91
C THR A 245 -19.72 1.23 24.86
N GLY A 246 -18.50 1.53 24.41
CA GLY A 246 -17.40 2.02 25.25
C GLY A 246 -16.86 0.96 26.23
N LYS A 247 -17.16 -0.33 26.02
CA LYS A 247 -16.68 -1.44 26.88
C LYS A 247 -15.48 -2.20 26.34
N VAL A 248 -15.16 -2.02 25.06
CA VAL A 248 -13.93 -2.55 24.46
C VAL A 248 -12.77 -1.65 24.90
N LEU A 249 -11.83 -2.22 25.66
CA LEU A 249 -10.69 -1.49 26.24
C LEU A 249 -9.48 -1.48 25.29
N SER A 250 -9.30 -2.59 24.57
CA SER A 250 -8.33 -2.75 23.50
C SER A 250 -8.85 -3.77 22.49
N CYS A 251 -8.34 -3.71 21.26
CA CYS A 251 -8.73 -4.61 20.19
C CYS A 251 -7.55 -4.80 19.24
N ARG A 252 -7.42 -6.01 18.69
CA ARG A 252 -6.41 -6.36 17.71
C ARG A 252 -6.96 -7.35 16.70
N ASP A 253 -6.48 -7.27 15.48
CA ASP A 253 -6.70 -8.29 14.47
C ASP A 253 -5.96 -9.61 14.81
N LEU A 254 -6.26 -10.67 14.07
CA LEU A 254 -5.46 -11.89 14.05
C LEU A 254 -4.93 -12.14 12.63
N GLY A 255 -3.76 -11.62 12.31
CA GLY A 255 -2.99 -11.92 11.11
C GLY A 255 -1.87 -12.95 11.35
N ALA A 256 -0.65 -12.56 10.97
CA ALA A 256 0.57 -13.36 11.11
C ALA A 256 0.78 -13.86 12.55
N ALA A 257 1.23 -15.11 12.70
CA ALA A 257 1.38 -15.78 14.00
C ALA A 257 0.06 -15.99 14.81
N GLY A 258 -1.09 -15.68 14.23
CA GLY A 258 -2.41 -16.02 14.76
C GLY A 258 -2.67 -15.48 16.17
N LEU A 259 -3.32 -16.30 17.00
CA LEU A 259 -3.67 -15.92 18.38
C LEU A 259 -2.43 -15.65 19.24
N ALA A 260 -1.32 -16.36 19.00
CA ALA A 260 -0.07 -16.13 19.72
C ALA A 260 0.50 -14.74 19.43
N GLY A 261 0.51 -14.32 18.17
CA GLY A 261 0.92 -12.97 17.80
C GLY A 261 0.02 -11.93 18.43
N ALA A 262 -1.28 -12.01 18.13
CA ALA A 262 -2.23 -11.01 18.59
C ALA A 262 -2.23 -10.85 20.11
N SER A 263 -2.40 -11.95 20.85
CA SER A 263 -2.51 -11.88 22.32
C SER A 263 -1.20 -11.54 23.02
N SER A 264 -0.03 -11.94 22.49
CA SER A 264 1.25 -11.56 23.10
C SER A 264 1.58 -10.08 22.87
N GLU A 265 1.30 -9.55 21.68
CA GLU A 265 1.55 -8.14 21.39
C GLU A 265 0.59 -7.23 22.15
N MET A 266 -0.69 -7.59 22.24
CA MET A 266 -1.67 -6.92 23.11
C MET A 266 -1.19 -6.89 24.57
N ALA A 267 -0.69 -8.03 25.07
CA ALA A 267 -0.26 -8.20 26.46
C ALA A 267 1.10 -7.60 26.80
N SER A 268 1.82 -7.02 25.83
CA SER A 268 3.21 -6.53 25.98
C SER A 268 3.44 -5.48 27.08
N THR A 269 2.40 -4.83 27.59
CA THR A 269 2.50 -3.88 28.73
C THR A 269 2.33 -4.56 30.10
N PHE A 270 1.78 -5.77 30.13
CA PHE A 270 1.54 -6.57 31.33
C PHE A 270 1.92 -8.03 31.04
N GLY A 271 1.05 -8.99 31.29
CA GLY A 271 1.13 -10.35 30.76
C GLY A 271 -0.26 -10.91 30.48
N ALA A 272 -0.32 -12.17 30.05
CA ALA A 272 -1.58 -12.84 29.78
C ALA A 272 -1.51 -14.34 30.09
N VAL A 273 -2.65 -14.88 30.52
CA VAL A 273 -2.92 -16.33 30.52
C VAL A 273 -3.91 -16.62 29.41
N ILE A 274 -3.50 -17.41 28.42
CA ILE A 274 -4.33 -17.84 27.30
C ILE A 274 -4.71 -19.31 27.47
N HIS A 275 -5.96 -19.64 27.22
CA HIS A 275 -6.53 -20.98 27.27
C HIS A 275 -6.81 -21.49 25.84
N ALA A 276 -5.85 -22.21 25.27
CA ALA A 276 -5.97 -22.74 23.91
C ALA A 276 -7.17 -23.70 23.77
N ASP A 277 -7.54 -24.43 24.84
CA ASP A 277 -8.68 -25.35 24.84
C ASP A 277 -10.07 -24.66 24.86
N ARG A 278 -10.12 -23.33 25.00
CA ARG A 278 -11.37 -22.55 24.93
C ARG A 278 -11.66 -21.94 23.56
N VAL A 279 -10.69 -21.97 22.65
CA VAL A 279 -10.84 -21.45 21.29
C VAL A 279 -11.92 -22.26 20.56
N HIS A 280 -12.83 -21.59 19.87
CA HIS A 280 -13.84 -22.25 19.05
C HIS A 280 -13.20 -22.75 17.75
N LEU A 281 -13.19 -24.09 17.58
CA LEU A 281 -12.51 -24.78 16.50
C LEU A 281 -13.52 -25.33 15.50
N ARG A 282 -13.15 -25.37 14.21
CA ARG A 282 -13.90 -26.14 13.20
C ARG A 282 -13.34 -27.54 12.96
N GLU A 283 -12.07 -27.77 13.31
CA GLU A 283 -11.41 -29.06 13.17
C GLU A 283 -11.20 -29.72 14.54
N THR A 284 -11.48 -31.01 14.61
CA THR A 284 -11.23 -31.80 15.83
C THR A 284 -9.76 -32.21 15.94
N GLY A 285 -9.26 -32.34 17.16
CA GLY A 285 -7.92 -32.90 17.43
C GLY A 285 -6.76 -31.97 17.05
N MET A 286 -7.00 -30.66 17.00
CA MET A 286 -5.92 -29.68 16.86
C MET A 286 -5.04 -29.68 18.12
N THR A 287 -3.73 -29.58 17.89
CA THR A 287 -2.71 -29.44 18.93
C THR A 287 -2.67 -28.00 19.45
N PRO A 288 -2.14 -27.74 20.66
CA PRO A 288 -1.99 -26.37 21.15
C PRO A 288 -1.11 -25.50 20.24
N ARG A 289 -0.12 -26.08 19.55
CA ARG A 289 0.67 -25.36 18.54
C ARG A 289 -0.21 -24.91 17.37
N GLU A 290 -1.00 -25.82 16.80
CA GLU A 290 -1.89 -25.47 15.68
C GLU A 290 -2.94 -24.43 16.09
N ILE A 291 -3.54 -24.56 17.27
CA ILE A 291 -4.57 -23.60 17.74
C ILE A 291 -3.98 -22.19 17.91
N MET A 292 -2.79 -22.10 18.51
CA MET A 292 -2.20 -20.80 18.83
C MET A 292 -1.63 -20.08 17.60
N LEU A 293 -1.14 -20.83 16.60
CA LEU A 293 -0.42 -20.28 15.44
C LEU A 293 -1.25 -20.31 14.15
N ALA A 294 -2.47 -20.84 14.18
CA ALA A 294 -3.36 -20.80 13.03
C ALA A 294 -3.66 -19.37 12.60
N GLU A 295 -3.52 -19.11 11.31
CA GLU A 295 -3.73 -17.82 10.65
C GLU A 295 -5.09 -17.81 9.91
N SER A 296 -6.09 -18.51 10.47
CA SER A 296 -7.47 -18.43 10.00
C SER A 296 -7.95 -16.97 9.93
N GLN A 297 -8.66 -16.63 8.86
CA GLN A 297 -9.08 -15.26 8.56
C GLN A 297 -10.31 -14.83 9.37
N GLU A 298 -10.69 -13.55 9.28
CA GLU A 298 -11.89 -12.96 9.89
C GLU A 298 -12.02 -13.19 11.41
N ARG A 299 -10.95 -12.92 12.16
CA ARG A 299 -10.92 -13.02 13.62
C ARG A 299 -10.38 -11.75 14.27
N MET A 300 -10.94 -11.38 15.40
CA MET A 300 -10.50 -10.25 16.24
C MET A 300 -10.38 -10.68 17.70
N LEU A 301 -9.41 -10.10 18.42
CA LEU A 301 -9.25 -10.27 19.86
C LEU A 301 -9.59 -8.94 20.56
N VAL A 302 -10.50 -8.98 21.54
CA VAL A 302 -10.89 -7.78 22.30
C VAL A 302 -10.59 -7.95 23.79
N GLU A 303 -10.11 -6.88 24.42
CA GLU A 303 -10.02 -6.77 25.88
C GLU A 303 -11.31 -6.15 26.44
N VAL A 304 -11.93 -6.82 27.41
CA VAL A 304 -13.09 -6.30 28.14
C VAL A 304 -13.02 -6.58 29.64
N ALA A 305 -13.75 -5.78 30.42
CA ALA A 305 -13.94 -6.06 31.84
C ALA A 305 -14.71 -7.39 32.05
N PRO A 306 -14.44 -8.14 33.13
CA PRO A 306 -15.12 -9.41 33.42
C PRO A 306 -16.64 -9.34 33.36
N GLU A 307 -17.23 -8.27 33.88
CA GLU A 307 -18.67 -8.03 33.90
C GLU A 307 -19.28 -7.76 32.50
N ASP A 308 -18.46 -7.39 31.52
CA ASP A 308 -18.88 -7.01 30.17
C ASP A 308 -18.71 -8.15 29.15
N VAL A 309 -18.08 -9.28 29.51
CA VAL A 309 -17.86 -10.44 28.60
C VAL A 309 -19.17 -10.94 27.98
N THR A 310 -20.22 -11.13 28.79
CA THR A 310 -21.53 -11.59 28.30
C THR A 310 -22.20 -10.57 27.37
N LEU A 311 -22.00 -9.27 27.61
CA LEU A 311 -22.52 -8.23 26.72
C LEU A 311 -21.87 -8.34 25.34
N ILE A 312 -20.55 -8.43 25.27
CA ILE A 312 -19.80 -8.57 24.02
C ILE A 312 -20.22 -9.86 23.29
N GLY A 313 -20.29 -10.98 24.00
CA GLY A 313 -20.76 -12.25 23.44
C GLY A 313 -22.15 -12.15 22.81
N SER A 314 -23.08 -11.47 23.49
CA SER A 314 -24.44 -11.26 22.97
C SER A 314 -24.49 -10.35 21.72
N ILE A 315 -23.50 -9.46 21.55
CA ILE A 315 -23.36 -8.67 20.33
C ILE A 315 -22.84 -9.57 19.21
N ALA A 316 -21.80 -10.37 19.43
CA ALA A 316 -21.29 -11.32 18.44
C ALA A 316 -22.40 -12.26 17.92
N GLU A 317 -23.18 -12.85 18.83
CA GLU A 317 -24.30 -13.74 18.49
C GLU A 317 -25.40 -13.05 17.67
N ARG A 318 -25.64 -11.76 17.87
CA ARG A 318 -26.62 -10.99 17.08
C ARG A 318 -26.23 -10.90 15.60
N TYR A 319 -24.93 -10.91 15.32
CA TYR A 319 -24.37 -10.87 13.96
C TYR A 319 -24.00 -12.27 13.45
N ASP A 320 -24.49 -13.33 14.09
CA ASP A 320 -24.20 -14.73 13.75
C ASP A 320 -22.70 -15.09 13.81
N LEU A 321 -21.93 -14.43 14.68
CA LEU A 321 -20.51 -14.69 14.89
C LEU A 321 -20.26 -15.55 16.13
N ALA A 322 -19.27 -16.45 16.02
CA ALA A 322 -18.79 -17.20 17.17
C ALA A 322 -17.90 -16.32 18.06
N TRP A 323 -17.86 -16.67 19.36
CA TRP A 323 -16.97 -16.01 20.32
C TRP A 323 -16.51 -16.95 21.43
N SER A 324 -15.35 -16.67 22.01
CA SER A 324 -14.77 -17.42 23.14
C SER A 324 -14.06 -16.49 24.11
N ASP A 325 -14.28 -16.65 25.41
CA ASP A 325 -13.40 -16.09 26.45
C ASP A 325 -12.12 -16.93 26.55
N VAL A 326 -11.07 -16.47 25.86
CA VAL A 326 -9.84 -17.25 25.63
C VAL A 326 -8.72 -16.90 26.60
N GLY A 327 -8.84 -15.85 27.41
CA GLY A 327 -7.74 -15.50 28.31
C GLY A 327 -8.03 -14.36 29.28
N GLU A 328 -7.04 -14.12 30.14
CA GLU A 328 -7.07 -13.08 31.15
C GLU A 328 -5.75 -12.30 31.11
N VAL A 329 -5.84 -10.98 31.22
CA VAL A 329 -4.69 -10.09 31.38
C VAL A 329 -4.20 -10.20 32.82
N ILE A 330 -2.92 -10.49 33.04
CA ILE A 330 -2.33 -10.62 34.37
C ILE A 330 -1.29 -9.52 34.61
N ALA A 331 -1.03 -9.17 35.87
CA ALA A 331 -0.07 -8.11 36.20
C ALA A 331 1.39 -8.57 36.03
N GLU A 332 1.66 -9.86 36.20
CA GLU A 332 2.98 -10.44 36.00
C GLU A 332 3.36 -10.37 34.51
N PRO A 333 4.59 -9.94 34.17
CA PRO A 333 5.03 -9.79 32.77
C PRO A 333 5.38 -11.14 32.13
N ARG A 334 4.41 -12.04 32.08
CA ARG A 334 4.52 -13.41 31.58
C ARG A 334 3.42 -13.70 30.58
N TYR A 335 3.80 -14.41 29.52
CA TYR A 335 2.89 -14.98 28.55
C TYR A 335 2.76 -16.48 28.81
N ILE A 336 1.61 -16.88 29.32
CA ILE A 336 1.33 -18.25 29.75
C ILE A 336 0.24 -18.83 28.86
N VAL A 337 0.50 -19.95 28.21
CA VAL A 337 -0.51 -20.69 27.46
C VAL A 337 -0.84 -21.98 28.19
N ARG A 338 -2.13 -22.21 28.42
CA ARG A 338 -2.68 -23.43 29.02
C ARG A 338 -3.48 -24.21 27.98
N TYR A 339 -3.38 -25.53 28.07
CA TYR A 339 -4.17 -26.45 27.26
C TYR A 339 -4.58 -27.64 28.13
N LEU A 340 -5.89 -27.87 28.27
CA LEU A 340 -6.45 -28.97 29.08
C LEU A 340 -5.89 -29.04 30.51
N GLY A 341 -5.64 -27.86 31.11
CA GLY A 341 -5.11 -27.72 32.47
C GLY A 341 -3.58 -27.73 32.57
N GLU A 342 -2.85 -28.11 31.52
CA GLU A 342 -1.39 -28.10 31.49
C GLU A 342 -0.83 -26.78 30.94
N THR A 343 0.28 -26.31 31.49
CA THR A 343 1.01 -25.15 30.94
C THR A 343 1.89 -25.61 29.79
N VAL A 344 1.56 -25.20 28.57
CA VAL A 344 2.26 -25.58 27.33
C VAL A 344 3.23 -24.51 26.84
N ALA A 345 3.11 -23.27 27.32
CA ALA A 345 4.11 -22.22 27.14
C ALA A 345 4.15 -21.30 28.37
N ASP A 346 5.34 -20.88 28.76
CA ASP A 346 5.55 -19.92 29.84
C ASP A 346 6.80 -19.06 29.59
N LEU A 347 6.58 -17.89 28.99
CA LEU A 347 7.61 -17.01 28.48
C LEU A 347 7.60 -15.63 29.17
N PRO A 348 8.77 -15.01 29.41
CA PRO A 348 8.82 -13.57 29.69
C PRO A 348 8.28 -12.78 28.50
N ILE A 349 7.31 -11.89 28.72
CA ILE A 349 6.62 -11.17 27.64
C ILE A 349 7.57 -10.29 26.81
N ASP A 350 8.48 -9.57 27.48
CA ASP A 350 9.44 -8.67 26.84
C ASP A 350 10.42 -9.42 25.93
N LEU A 351 10.77 -10.66 26.30
CA LEU A 351 11.62 -11.51 25.48
C LEU A 351 10.88 -11.94 24.20
N LEU A 352 9.59 -12.27 24.32
CA LEU A 352 8.78 -12.72 23.20
C LEU A 352 8.58 -11.60 22.16
N VAL A 353 8.12 -10.42 22.60
CA VAL A 353 7.72 -9.32 21.70
C VAL A 353 8.89 -8.39 21.35
N GLY A 354 9.87 -8.23 22.23
CA GLY A 354 10.95 -7.24 22.07
C GLY A 354 12.37 -7.81 22.08
N GLY A 355 12.53 -9.10 22.32
CA GLY A 355 13.84 -9.74 22.57
C GLY A 355 14.64 -10.10 21.32
N VAL A 356 14.09 -9.88 20.12
CA VAL A 356 14.73 -10.19 18.85
C VAL A 356 16.08 -9.46 18.72
N PRO A 357 17.18 -10.14 18.39
CA PRO A 357 18.46 -9.48 18.16
C PRO A 357 18.41 -8.65 16.87
N PRO A 358 18.95 -7.41 16.86
CA PRO A 358 19.02 -6.62 15.64
C PRO A 358 19.87 -7.33 14.57
N CYS A 359 19.47 -7.19 13.31
CA CYS A 359 20.22 -7.68 12.16
C CYS A 359 20.75 -6.50 11.35
N SER A 360 21.91 -6.66 10.72
CA SER A 360 22.45 -5.70 9.76
C SER A 360 23.20 -6.46 8.67
N TRP A 361 22.99 -6.03 7.43
CA TRP A 361 23.61 -6.60 6.25
C TRP A 361 24.76 -5.72 5.73
N GLU A 362 25.68 -6.30 4.96
CA GLU A 362 26.68 -5.55 4.22
C GLU A 362 25.99 -4.67 3.16
N LYS A 363 26.51 -3.47 2.88
CA LYS A 363 25.91 -2.52 1.95
C LYS A 363 26.91 -2.15 0.85
N LYS A 364 26.49 -2.24 -0.41
CA LYS A 364 27.33 -1.91 -1.58
C LYS A 364 26.59 -0.99 -2.55
N PRO A 365 27.01 0.28 -2.69
CA PRO A 365 26.46 1.19 -3.69
C PRO A 365 26.66 0.69 -5.12
N TYR A 366 25.74 1.06 -6.02
CA TYR A 366 25.85 0.84 -7.46
C TYR A 366 25.46 2.09 -8.27
N SER A 367 25.73 2.04 -9.57
CA SER A 367 25.20 2.98 -10.56
C SER A 367 24.64 2.17 -11.73
N ALA A 368 23.36 2.36 -12.03
CA ALA A 368 22.64 1.61 -13.07
C ALA A 368 22.23 2.46 -14.28
N GLU A 369 22.49 3.78 -14.25
CA GLU A 369 22.20 4.66 -15.38
C GLU A 369 23.02 4.25 -16.61
N ARG A 370 22.35 4.16 -17.76
CA ARG A 370 22.97 3.84 -19.05
C ARG A 370 23.15 5.12 -19.86
N PRO A 371 24.19 5.23 -20.71
CA PRO A 371 24.30 6.34 -21.66
C PRO A 371 23.04 6.46 -22.52
N PHE A 372 22.58 7.68 -22.75
CA PHE A 372 21.45 7.93 -23.63
C PHE A 372 21.79 7.59 -25.09
N SER A 373 20.97 6.73 -25.70
CA SER A 373 20.98 6.40 -27.12
C SER A 373 19.67 6.83 -27.74
N ARG A 374 19.70 7.83 -28.62
CA ARG A 374 18.50 8.38 -29.24
C ARG A 374 17.79 7.33 -30.10
N PRO A 375 16.50 7.05 -29.87
CA PRO A 375 15.71 6.21 -30.76
C PRO A 375 15.64 6.77 -32.19
N GLU A 376 15.74 5.91 -33.20
CA GLU A 376 15.69 6.31 -34.62
C GLU A 376 14.28 6.27 -35.22
N ALA A 377 13.30 5.68 -34.51
CA ALA A 377 11.94 5.58 -34.98
C ALA A 377 11.25 6.96 -35.07
N PRO A 378 10.28 7.15 -36.00
CA PRO A 378 9.51 8.38 -36.09
C PRO A 378 8.85 8.74 -34.75
N VAL A 379 8.81 10.03 -34.42
CA VAL A 379 8.29 10.50 -33.11
C VAL A 379 6.82 10.12 -32.92
N LYS A 380 6.01 10.12 -33.99
CA LYS A 380 4.62 9.66 -33.94
C LYS A 380 4.52 8.17 -33.56
N ASP A 381 5.39 7.31 -34.09
CA ASP A 381 5.37 5.88 -33.78
C ASP A 381 5.76 5.63 -32.32
N LEU A 382 6.81 6.33 -31.85
CA LEU A 382 7.19 6.32 -30.43
C LEU A 382 6.04 6.80 -29.54
N ALA A 383 5.33 7.85 -29.95
CA ALA A 383 4.18 8.38 -29.22
C ALA A 383 3.07 7.34 -29.06
N LEU A 384 2.70 6.66 -30.13
CA LEU A 384 1.69 5.60 -30.09
C LEU A 384 2.16 4.41 -29.25
N SER A 385 3.43 4.01 -29.33
CA SER A 385 3.98 2.93 -28.51
C SER A 385 3.99 3.27 -27.01
N VAL A 386 4.38 4.49 -26.63
CA VAL A 386 4.35 4.96 -25.24
C VAL A 386 2.91 4.99 -24.72
N LEU A 387 1.96 5.52 -25.51
CA LEU A 387 0.54 5.56 -25.11
C LEU A 387 -0.09 4.17 -25.02
N ALA A 388 0.41 3.20 -25.80
CA ALA A 388 -0.03 1.81 -25.76
C ALA A 388 0.61 0.98 -24.65
N HIS A 389 1.69 1.47 -24.04
CA HIS A 389 2.37 0.75 -22.94
C HIS A 389 1.41 0.56 -21.76
N PRO A 390 1.34 -0.65 -21.15
CA PRO A 390 0.41 -0.93 -20.06
C PRO A 390 0.45 0.06 -18.89
N ASP A 391 1.62 0.60 -18.54
CA ASP A 391 1.80 1.65 -17.52
C ASP A 391 1.08 2.97 -17.86
N VAL A 392 0.97 3.33 -19.14
CA VAL A 392 0.33 4.58 -19.60
C VAL A 392 -1.13 4.35 -20.00
N ALA A 393 -1.42 3.23 -20.66
CA ALA A 393 -2.73 2.88 -21.17
C ALA A 393 -3.83 2.95 -20.09
N ARG A 394 -5.09 3.06 -20.53
CA ARG A 394 -6.25 3.17 -19.64
C ARG A 394 -6.41 1.92 -18.79
N LYS A 395 -6.78 2.15 -17.53
CA LYS A 395 -6.98 1.10 -16.51
C LYS A 395 -8.46 0.70 -16.34
N ASP A 396 -9.28 1.01 -17.34
CA ASP A 396 -10.74 0.81 -17.36
C ASP A 396 -11.12 -0.62 -16.99
N TRP A 397 -10.41 -1.59 -17.58
CA TRP A 397 -10.61 -3.02 -17.30
C TRP A 397 -10.50 -3.38 -15.81
N VAL A 398 -9.62 -2.73 -15.04
CA VAL A 398 -9.46 -2.98 -13.60
C VAL A 398 -10.63 -2.39 -12.82
N TYR A 399 -10.79 -1.07 -12.90
CA TYR A 399 -11.71 -0.38 -12.02
C TYR A 399 -13.18 -0.64 -12.38
N GLU A 400 -13.52 -1.16 -13.56
CA GLU A 400 -14.90 -1.59 -13.87
C GLU A 400 -15.33 -2.81 -13.07
N GLN A 401 -14.39 -3.52 -12.45
CA GLN A 401 -14.64 -4.67 -11.58
C GLN A 401 -14.83 -4.28 -10.10
N TYR A 402 -14.51 -3.04 -9.74
CA TYR A 402 -14.61 -2.53 -8.38
C TYR A 402 -15.86 -1.68 -8.21
N ASP A 403 -16.51 -1.82 -7.05
CA ASP A 403 -17.54 -0.88 -6.62
C ASP A 403 -16.93 0.48 -6.27
N LYS A 404 -17.63 1.54 -6.64
CA LYS A 404 -17.18 2.94 -6.49
C LYS A 404 -18.17 3.81 -5.75
N ASP A 405 -19.40 3.33 -5.53
CA ASP A 405 -20.53 4.16 -5.09
C ASP A 405 -21.07 3.73 -3.72
N VAL A 406 -20.69 2.55 -3.23
CA VAL A 406 -21.05 2.08 -1.89
C VAL A 406 -20.57 3.11 -0.84
N GLN A 407 -21.40 3.28 0.18
CA GLN A 407 -21.32 4.35 1.20
C GLN A 407 -21.56 5.78 0.69
N VAL A 408 -21.76 6.00 -0.62
CA VAL A 408 -22.18 7.28 -1.25
C VAL A 408 -21.24 8.45 -0.91
N ARG A 409 -19.93 8.19 -0.92
CA ARG A 409 -18.89 9.20 -0.63
C ARG A 409 -18.16 9.72 -1.87
N SER A 410 -18.07 8.91 -2.92
CA SER A 410 -17.26 9.21 -4.09
C SER A 410 -17.73 10.46 -4.83
N VAL A 411 -16.79 11.38 -5.08
CA VAL A 411 -17.02 12.63 -5.79
C VAL A 411 -16.35 12.61 -7.17
N SER A 412 -15.10 12.15 -7.23
CA SER A 412 -14.28 12.08 -8.43
C SER A 412 -13.22 10.98 -8.27
N LEU A 413 -13.18 10.01 -9.17
CA LEU A 413 -12.19 8.91 -9.15
C LEU A 413 -11.32 8.89 -10.42
N VAL A 414 -11.33 9.99 -11.17
CA VAL A 414 -10.65 10.12 -12.45
C VAL A 414 -9.37 10.95 -12.29
N HIS A 415 -8.44 10.72 -13.20
CA HIS A 415 -7.17 11.45 -13.31
C HIS A 415 -6.19 11.19 -12.15
N ASP A 416 -5.69 12.23 -11.47
CA ASP A 416 -4.49 12.12 -10.62
C ASP A 416 -4.77 11.55 -9.22
N ALA A 417 -5.95 11.79 -8.66
CA ALA A 417 -6.30 11.37 -7.30
C ALA A 417 -7.79 11.07 -7.14
N ALA A 418 -8.14 10.25 -6.15
CA ALA A 418 -9.53 10.01 -5.76
C ALA A 418 -10.01 11.06 -4.75
N VAL A 419 -11.28 11.47 -4.87
CA VAL A 419 -11.93 12.45 -3.99
C VAL A 419 -13.16 11.82 -3.37
N LEU A 420 -13.17 11.75 -2.05
CA LEU A 420 -14.30 11.33 -1.23
C LEU A 420 -14.81 12.51 -0.42
N ARG A 421 -16.13 12.69 -0.35
CA ARG A 421 -16.74 13.63 0.58
C ARG A 421 -16.67 13.07 1.99
N LEU A 422 -16.10 13.84 2.90
CA LEU A 422 -16.07 13.55 4.33
C LEU A 422 -16.42 14.82 5.09
N GLU A 423 -17.58 14.80 5.77
CA GLU A 423 -18.19 15.99 6.38
C GLU A 423 -18.42 17.10 5.33
N ASP A 424 -17.98 18.33 5.61
CA ASP A 424 -18.02 19.48 4.70
C ASP A 424 -16.79 19.59 3.78
N LYS A 425 -15.83 18.66 3.88
CA LYS A 425 -14.56 18.65 3.15
C LYS A 425 -14.37 17.43 2.26
N ALA A 426 -13.25 17.43 1.53
CA ALA A 426 -12.78 16.30 0.75
C ALA A 426 -11.63 15.58 1.45
N LEU A 427 -11.71 14.26 1.50
CA LEU A 427 -10.57 13.37 1.63
C LEU A 427 -10.06 13.06 0.21
N VAL A 428 -8.81 13.39 -0.06
CA VAL A 428 -8.17 13.19 -1.37
C VAL A 428 -7.06 12.15 -1.23
N LEU A 429 -7.01 11.19 -2.15
CA LEU A 429 -6.22 9.97 -2.01
C LEU A 429 -5.38 9.72 -3.26
N SER A 430 -4.09 9.48 -3.08
CA SER A 430 -3.16 9.04 -4.12
C SER A 430 -2.27 7.90 -3.61
N CYS A 431 -1.71 7.12 -4.51
CA CYS A 431 -0.78 6.05 -4.13
C CYS A 431 0.15 5.66 -5.29
N GLY A 432 1.24 4.97 -4.96
CA GLY A 432 2.17 4.39 -5.92
C GLY A 432 3.57 5.00 -5.91
N CYS A 433 4.42 4.50 -6.81
CA CYS A 433 5.77 5.00 -7.06
C CYS A 433 6.26 4.60 -8.46
N SER A 434 7.49 5.00 -8.84
CA SER A 434 8.16 4.61 -10.08
C SER A 434 9.39 3.73 -9.81
N PRO A 435 9.23 2.39 -9.80
CA PRO A 435 10.32 1.47 -9.43
C PRO A 435 11.52 1.56 -10.37
N SER A 436 11.30 1.76 -11.68
CA SER A 436 12.39 1.85 -12.65
C SER A 436 13.28 3.07 -12.41
N GLN A 437 12.71 4.23 -12.08
CA GLN A 437 13.49 5.42 -11.73
C GLN A 437 14.17 5.27 -10.35
N ILE A 438 13.49 4.64 -9.38
CA ILE A 438 14.05 4.35 -8.05
C ILE A 438 15.23 3.37 -8.19
N PHE A 439 15.14 2.35 -9.02
CA PHE A 439 16.25 1.45 -9.27
C PHE A 439 17.48 2.19 -9.80
N LEU A 440 17.31 3.20 -10.65
CA LEU A 440 18.43 3.98 -11.17
C LEU A 440 19.02 4.95 -10.15
N LYS A 441 18.15 5.60 -9.34
CA LYS A 441 18.54 6.53 -8.28
C LYS A 441 17.68 6.30 -7.02
N PRO A 442 18.05 5.35 -6.14
CA PRO A 442 17.19 4.95 -5.01
C PRO A 442 16.79 6.10 -4.08
N TYR A 443 17.74 6.99 -3.77
CA TYR A 443 17.50 8.14 -2.90
C TYR A 443 16.57 9.18 -3.53
N ASP A 444 16.91 9.65 -4.74
CA ASP A 444 16.15 10.69 -5.44
C ASP A 444 14.78 10.18 -5.91
N GLY A 445 14.71 8.94 -6.40
CA GLY A 445 13.48 8.31 -6.84
C GLY A 445 12.48 8.13 -5.69
N ALA A 446 12.94 7.67 -4.51
CA ALA A 446 12.05 7.53 -3.36
C ALA A 446 11.58 8.89 -2.81
N ALA A 447 12.43 9.92 -2.88
CA ALA A 447 12.01 11.29 -2.60
C ALA A 447 10.97 11.79 -3.63
N ASN A 448 11.15 11.47 -4.91
CA ASN A 448 10.24 11.86 -5.98
C ASN A 448 8.90 11.14 -5.92
N ALA A 449 8.82 9.93 -5.36
CA ALA A 449 7.54 9.27 -5.08
C ALA A 449 6.64 10.10 -4.13
N VAL A 450 7.25 10.78 -3.14
CA VAL A 450 6.54 11.72 -2.24
C VAL A 450 6.07 12.94 -3.03
N ILE A 451 6.90 13.49 -3.92
CA ILE A 451 6.53 14.64 -4.76
C ILE A 451 5.38 14.32 -5.71
N GLU A 452 5.44 13.17 -6.39
CA GLU A 452 4.42 12.74 -7.35
C GLU A 452 3.06 12.62 -6.68
N ASN A 453 2.98 11.88 -5.58
CA ASN A 453 1.75 11.72 -4.81
C ASN A 453 1.22 13.06 -4.26
N ALA A 454 2.09 13.89 -3.70
CA ALA A 454 1.67 15.22 -3.25
C ALA A 454 1.23 16.13 -4.42
N GLY A 455 1.84 15.95 -5.59
CA GLY A 455 1.46 16.58 -6.85
C GLY A 455 0.07 16.15 -7.31
N ASN A 456 -0.26 14.86 -7.22
CA ASN A 456 -1.60 14.36 -7.52
C ASN A 456 -2.67 15.02 -6.63
N LEU A 457 -2.38 15.13 -5.32
CA LEU A 457 -3.27 15.84 -4.38
C LEU A 457 -3.37 17.34 -4.71
N ALA A 458 -2.25 17.97 -5.10
CA ALA A 458 -2.20 19.38 -5.49
C ALA A 458 -3.03 19.68 -6.76
N CYS A 459 -3.14 18.73 -7.68
CA CYS A 459 -4.00 18.85 -8.86
C CYS A 459 -5.48 18.97 -8.51
N LEU A 460 -5.87 18.59 -7.28
CA LEU A 460 -7.19 18.81 -6.71
C LEU A 460 -7.20 19.83 -5.55
N GLY A 461 -6.10 20.57 -5.37
CA GLY A 461 -6.00 21.65 -4.39
C GLY A 461 -6.03 21.17 -2.94
N ALA A 462 -5.70 19.90 -2.69
CA ALA A 462 -5.67 19.32 -1.35
C ALA A 462 -4.30 19.48 -0.70
N GLU A 463 -4.29 19.69 0.62
CA GLU A 463 -3.10 19.66 1.46
C GLU A 463 -2.82 18.20 1.87
N PRO A 464 -1.59 17.70 1.71
CA PRO A 464 -1.22 16.39 2.25
C PRO A 464 -1.32 16.35 3.78
N LEU A 465 -1.90 15.28 4.33
CA LEU A 465 -2.06 15.04 5.76
C LEU A 465 -1.00 14.06 6.29
N CYS A 466 -0.83 12.93 5.62
CA CYS A 466 0.07 11.86 6.04
C CYS A 466 0.38 10.90 4.89
N ILE A 467 1.41 10.09 5.12
CA ILE A 467 1.84 8.99 4.26
C ILE A 467 1.77 7.69 5.06
N VAL A 468 1.33 6.61 4.41
CA VAL A 468 1.65 5.25 4.81
C VAL A 468 2.52 4.61 3.73
N ASP A 469 3.54 3.84 4.12
CA ASP A 469 4.47 3.21 3.17
C ASP A 469 4.40 1.69 3.19
N CYS A 470 4.71 1.06 2.06
CA CYS A 470 4.95 -0.37 1.98
C CYS A 470 6.24 -0.61 1.21
N LEU A 471 7.26 -0.98 1.97
CA LEU A 471 8.63 -1.17 1.53
C LEU A 471 8.80 -2.58 0.95
N ASN A 472 8.71 -2.72 -0.37
CA ASN A 472 8.93 -3.99 -1.07
C ASN A 472 10.34 -4.05 -1.67
N PHE A 473 11.14 -5.03 -1.24
CA PHE A 473 12.50 -5.25 -1.75
C PHE A 473 12.80 -6.76 -1.91
N ALA A 474 13.77 -7.06 -2.78
CA ALA A 474 14.37 -8.39 -2.86
C ALA A 474 15.14 -8.73 -1.56
N SER A 475 15.86 -9.85 -1.51
CA SER A 475 16.59 -10.26 -0.31
C SER A 475 17.63 -9.21 0.13
N PRO A 476 17.59 -8.75 1.39
CA PRO A 476 18.54 -7.79 1.93
C PRO A 476 19.92 -8.41 2.16
N GLU A 477 20.09 -9.72 1.96
CA GLU A 477 21.40 -10.39 2.01
C GLU A 477 22.30 -9.98 0.83
N HIS A 478 21.69 -9.52 -0.26
CA HIS A 478 22.41 -8.92 -1.37
C HIS A 478 22.88 -7.50 -0.99
N PRO A 479 24.21 -7.22 -1.01
CA PRO A 479 24.71 -5.94 -0.54
C PRO A 479 24.17 -4.72 -1.28
N GLU A 480 23.88 -4.85 -2.57
CA GLU A 480 23.22 -3.82 -3.37
C GLU A 480 21.79 -3.53 -2.90
N VAL A 481 21.02 -4.57 -2.53
CA VAL A 481 19.63 -4.43 -2.05
C VAL A 481 19.61 -3.81 -0.66
N ALA A 482 20.49 -4.26 0.25
CA ALA A 482 20.64 -3.63 1.57
C ALA A 482 20.96 -2.12 1.47
N TRP A 483 21.74 -1.73 0.45
CA TRP A 483 22.02 -0.33 0.16
C TRP A 483 20.78 0.39 -0.42
N GLN A 484 20.04 -0.23 -1.35
CA GLN A 484 18.79 0.33 -1.90
C GLN A 484 17.78 0.65 -0.81
N ILE A 485 17.56 -0.29 0.13
CA ILE A 485 16.61 -0.12 1.24
C ILE A 485 16.97 1.13 2.04
N GLU A 486 18.23 1.27 2.43
CA GLU A 486 18.71 2.45 3.17
C GLU A 486 18.48 3.74 2.38
N GLN A 487 18.89 3.78 1.11
CA GLN A 487 18.75 4.99 0.30
C GLN A 487 17.28 5.37 0.07
N CYS A 488 16.40 4.40 -0.17
CA CYS A 488 14.97 4.65 -0.35
C CYS A 488 14.33 5.24 0.90
N VAL A 489 14.58 4.63 2.08
CA VAL A 489 14.05 5.11 3.36
C VAL A 489 14.55 6.52 3.67
N LEU A 490 15.85 6.78 3.46
CA LEU A 490 16.42 8.10 3.73
C LEU A 490 15.90 9.17 2.76
N GLY A 491 15.79 8.86 1.46
CA GLY A 491 15.29 9.79 0.43
C GLY A 491 13.82 10.15 0.64
N MET A 492 12.97 9.14 0.87
CA MET A 492 11.56 9.34 1.21
C MET A 492 11.41 10.20 2.47
N GLY A 493 12.16 9.85 3.53
CA GLY A 493 12.16 10.60 4.79
C GLY A 493 12.65 12.04 4.65
N GLU A 494 13.64 12.31 3.78
CA GLU A 494 14.09 13.68 3.51
C GLU A 494 12.98 14.52 2.87
N MET A 495 12.31 13.99 1.84
CA MET A 495 11.26 14.74 1.17
C MET A 495 10.05 14.96 2.07
N ALA A 496 9.63 13.91 2.79
CA ALA A 496 8.57 14.00 3.78
C ALA A 496 8.86 15.11 4.82
N ARG A 497 10.10 15.19 5.33
CA ARG A 497 10.54 16.29 6.21
C ARG A 497 10.49 17.67 5.54
N LYS A 498 10.97 17.80 4.29
CA LYS A 498 10.96 19.07 3.55
C LYS A 498 9.53 19.60 3.35
N MET A 499 8.58 18.70 3.14
CA MET A 499 7.18 19.04 2.93
C MET A 499 6.37 19.12 4.23
N GLY A 500 6.93 18.67 5.36
CA GLY A 500 6.24 18.63 6.65
C GLY A 500 5.13 17.57 6.71
N ILE A 501 5.27 16.46 5.97
CA ILE A 501 4.29 15.38 5.89
C ILE A 501 4.80 14.20 6.72
N PRO A 502 4.06 13.76 7.75
CA PRO A 502 4.45 12.60 8.55
C PRO A 502 4.20 11.29 7.80
N ILE A 503 5.10 10.32 7.97
CA ILE A 503 4.93 8.91 7.57
C ILE A 503 4.44 8.18 8.83
N VAL A 504 3.16 7.85 8.87
CA VAL A 504 2.43 7.52 10.11
C VAL A 504 2.31 6.03 10.37
N GLY A 505 2.58 5.18 9.38
CA GLY A 505 2.52 3.73 9.48
C GLY A 505 2.96 3.10 8.17
N GLY A 506 3.08 1.78 8.15
CA GLY A 506 3.50 1.07 6.97
C GLY A 506 3.92 -0.36 7.21
N ASN A 507 4.30 -1.04 6.14
CA ASN A 507 4.73 -2.43 6.11
C ASN A 507 6.10 -2.57 5.41
N VAL A 508 6.81 -3.65 5.69
CA VAL A 508 8.05 -4.04 4.98
C VAL A 508 7.95 -5.48 4.51
N SER A 509 8.03 -5.67 3.20
CA SER A 509 8.14 -6.97 2.56
C SER A 509 9.55 -7.10 1.96
N LEU A 510 10.30 -8.08 2.44
CA LEU A 510 11.65 -8.41 1.97
C LEU A 510 11.62 -9.79 1.30
N TYR A 511 12.74 -10.21 0.69
CA TYR A 511 12.84 -11.51 0.03
C TYR A 511 11.87 -11.68 -1.15
N ASN A 512 11.52 -10.57 -1.81
CA ASN A 512 10.72 -10.59 -3.04
C ASN A 512 11.63 -10.92 -4.25
N GLU A 513 11.89 -12.20 -4.45
CA GLU A 513 12.62 -12.75 -5.59
C GLU A 513 12.03 -14.09 -6.03
N SER A 514 12.42 -14.55 -7.21
CA SER A 514 11.90 -15.78 -7.82
C SER A 514 13.02 -16.59 -8.45
N ASP A 515 13.17 -17.84 -8.00
CA ASP A 515 14.09 -18.79 -8.63
C ASP A 515 13.56 -19.26 -9.99
N GLU A 516 12.23 -19.40 -10.14
CA GLU A 516 11.58 -19.84 -11.39
C GLU A 516 11.89 -18.89 -12.56
N PHE A 517 11.96 -17.59 -12.28
CA PHE A 517 12.18 -16.55 -13.29
C PHE A 517 13.60 -15.94 -13.25
N ASP A 518 14.44 -16.32 -12.28
CA ASP A 518 15.72 -15.66 -11.99
C ASP A 518 15.57 -14.13 -11.86
N THR A 519 14.52 -13.72 -11.13
CA THR A 519 14.16 -12.31 -10.97
C THR A 519 14.33 -11.85 -9.52
N ARG A 520 14.74 -10.59 -9.40
CA ARG A 520 14.72 -9.82 -8.15
C ARG A 520 13.97 -8.55 -8.42
N ILE A 521 12.94 -8.25 -7.63
CA ILE A 521 12.13 -7.06 -7.89
C ILE A 521 12.97 -5.79 -7.84
N MET A 522 12.57 -4.78 -8.61
CA MET A 522 13.08 -3.43 -8.41
C MET A 522 12.69 -2.89 -7.01
N PRO A 523 13.52 -2.01 -6.41
CA PRO A 523 13.17 -1.36 -5.15
C PRO A 523 11.85 -0.61 -5.28
N THR A 524 10.85 -1.04 -4.51
CA THR A 524 9.47 -0.56 -4.63
C THR A 524 8.95 -0.07 -3.28
N PRO A 525 9.45 1.08 -2.78
CA PRO A 525 8.92 1.74 -1.59
C PRO A 525 7.62 2.47 -1.95
N SER A 526 6.55 1.70 -2.18
CA SER A 526 5.24 2.24 -2.57
C SER A 526 4.64 3.02 -1.40
N ILE A 527 3.89 4.09 -1.69
CA ILE A 527 3.24 4.89 -0.66
C ILE A 527 1.75 5.07 -0.94
N GLY A 528 0.95 5.20 0.10
CA GLY A 528 -0.39 5.79 0.08
C GLY A 528 -0.35 7.16 0.75
N MET A 529 -0.89 8.18 0.09
CA MET A 529 -0.93 9.55 0.61
C MET A 529 -2.38 10.04 0.74
N LEU A 530 -2.68 10.57 1.93
CA LEU A 530 -3.99 11.14 2.27
C LEU A 530 -3.87 12.66 2.30
N GLY A 531 -4.89 13.35 1.81
CA GLY A 531 -4.97 14.81 1.82
C GLY A 531 -6.36 15.33 2.18
N ARG A 532 -6.40 16.59 2.60
CA ARG A 532 -7.64 17.32 2.91
C ARG A 532 -7.77 18.53 2.01
N GLY A 533 -8.95 18.71 1.42
CA GLY A 533 -9.24 19.84 0.54
C GLY A 533 -10.72 20.21 0.51
N GLU A 534 -11.08 21.09 -0.42
CA GLU A 534 -12.49 21.40 -0.70
C GLU A 534 -13.12 20.32 -1.59
N VAL A 535 -14.42 20.08 -1.42
CA VAL A 535 -15.14 19.11 -2.25
C VAL A 535 -15.23 19.60 -3.68
N ARG A 536 -14.44 18.98 -4.55
CA ARG A 536 -14.40 19.29 -5.97
C ARG A 536 -14.32 18.03 -6.82
N ARG A 537 -14.66 18.17 -8.09
CA ARG A 537 -14.38 17.16 -9.12
C ARG A 537 -13.19 17.59 -9.94
N TRP A 538 -12.43 16.63 -10.45
CA TRP A 538 -11.59 16.90 -11.59
C TRP A 538 -12.48 17.22 -12.79
N THR A 539 -12.12 18.24 -13.57
CA THR A 539 -12.90 18.69 -14.73
C THR A 539 -12.01 18.72 -15.94
N ALA A 540 -12.53 18.24 -17.07
CA ALA A 540 -11.84 18.37 -18.34
C ALA A 540 -11.68 19.87 -18.70
N PRO A 541 -10.57 20.26 -19.35
CA PRO A 541 -10.41 21.58 -19.94
C PRO A 541 -11.54 21.92 -20.91
N ASN A 542 -11.91 23.21 -21.00
CA ASN A 542 -12.90 23.67 -21.98
C ASN A 542 -12.22 24.01 -23.30
N GLU A 543 -12.97 23.94 -24.40
CA GLU A 543 -12.52 24.49 -25.68
C GLU A 543 -12.15 25.97 -25.52
N GLY A 544 -10.99 26.36 -26.05
CA GLY A 544 -10.42 27.70 -25.92
C GLY A 544 -9.56 27.92 -24.66
N ASP A 545 -9.54 27.00 -23.69
CA ASP A 545 -8.61 27.11 -22.56
C ASP A 545 -7.16 27.02 -23.06
N LEU A 546 -6.31 27.90 -22.54
CA LEU A 546 -4.87 27.88 -22.76
C LEU A 546 -4.25 26.73 -21.98
N ILE A 547 -3.28 26.06 -22.59
CA ILE A 547 -2.53 24.96 -21.99
C ILE A 547 -1.17 25.49 -21.55
N ALA A 548 -0.89 25.40 -20.26
CA ALA A 548 0.33 25.87 -19.64
C ALA A 548 1.14 24.72 -19.05
N LEU A 549 2.44 24.69 -19.33
CA LEU A 549 3.40 23.79 -18.71
C LEU A 549 4.11 24.51 -17.54
N VAL A 550 4.01 23.94 -16.35
CA VAL A 550 4.70 24.41 -15.13
C VAL A 550 5.77 23.41 -14.75
N GLY A 551 6.92 23.92 -14.28
CA GLY A 551 8.10 23.11 -13.96
C GLY A 551 9.13 23.14 -15.07
N ARG A 552 10.21 22.38 -14.90
CA ARG A 552 11.34 22.35 -15.84
C ARG A 552 11.46 20.95 -16.45
N THR A 553 11.41 20.87 -17.77
CA THR A 553 11.78 19.66 -18.50
C THR A 553 13.30 19.51 -18.53
N LEU A 554 13.77 18.30 -18.22
CA LEU A 554 15.15 17.85 -18.36
C LEU A 554 15.14 16.55 -19.19
N PRO A 555 16.28 16.12 -19.77
CA PRO A 555 16.36 14.89 -20.55
C PRO A 555 16.40 13.63 -19.66
N ASP A 556 15.51 13.55 -18.67
CA ASP A 556 15.38 12.45 -17.72
C ASP A 556 14.59 11.30 -18.35
N PHE A 557 15.26 10.51 -19.18
CA PHE A 557 14.69 9.37 -19.87
C PHE A 557 14.92 8.04 -19.15
N GLY A 558 15.91 7.96 -18.25
CA GLY A 558 16.26 6.71 -17.58
C GLY A 558 15.09 6.16 -16.77
N GLY A 559 14.67 4.93 -17.08
CA GLY A 559 13.52 4.29 -16.41
C GLY A 559 12.17 4.88 -16.80
N SER A 560 12.10 5.73 -17.83
CA SER A 560 10.83 6.21 -18.40
C SER A 560 10.14 5.13 -19.24
N VAL A 561 8.87 5.35 -19.57
CA VAL A 561 8.15 4.47 -20.51
C VAL A 561 8.79 4.48 -21.90
N LEU A 562 9.40 5.59 -22.32
CA LEU A 562 10.19 5.62 -23.56
C LEU A 562 11.40 4.68 -23.48
N ASP A 563 12.11 4.66 -22.35
CA ASP A 563 13.24 3.74 -22.12
C ASP A 563 12.76 2.28 -22.05
N ALA A 564 11.61 2.01 -21.44
CA ALA A 564 11.02 0.67 -21.46
C ALA A 564 10.71 0.19 -22.89
N VAL A 565 10.18 1.07 -23.74
CA VAL A 565 9.83 0.75 -25.14
C VAL A 565 11.06 0.63 -26.05
N THR A 566 12.12 1.42 -25.82
CA THR A 566 13.21 1.59 -26.79
C THR A 566 14.59 1.15 -26.29
N GLY A 567 14.77 1.02 -24.98
CA GLY A 567 16.07 0.82 -24.35
C GLY A 567 16.99 2.03 -24.46
N CYS A 568 16.47 3.24 -24.63
CA CYS A 568 17.26 4.45 -24.88
C CYS A 568 18.20 4.83 -23.73
N GLY A 569 17.96 4.37 -22.51
CA GLY A 569 18.70 4.77 -21.31
C GLY A 569 18.59 6.28 -21.05
N GLY A 570 19.63 6.84 -20.42
CA GLY A 570 19.67 8.23 -20.00
C GLY A 570 19.63 8.39 -18.47
N PRO A 571 19.69 9.64 -17.99
CA PRO A 571 19.63 9.93 -16.57
C PRO A 571 18.22 9.71 -16.03
N ALA A 572 18.11 9.21 -14.80
CA ALA A 572 16.87 9.24 -14.03
C ALA A 572 16.70 10.62 -13.36
N PRO A 573 15.46 11.05 -13.06
CA PRO A 573 15.23 12.35 -12.43
C PRO A 573 15.97 12.52 -11.11
N ALA A 574 16.61 13.68 -10.93
CA ALA A 574 17.10 14.10 -9.62
C ALA A 574 15.92 14.46 -8.70
N MET A 575 16.19 14.64 -7.39
CA MET A 575 15.19 15.08 -6.43
C MET A 575 14.56 16.42 -6.86
N ALA A 576 13.23 16.44 -7.02
CA ALA A 576 12.49 17.63 -7.41
C ALA A 576 12.38 18.65 -6.26
N ASP A 577 12.16 19.92 -6.63
CA ASP A 577 11.88 20.99 -5.66
C ASP A 577 10.41 20.91 -5.21
N PRO A 578 10.12 20.70 -3.91
CA PRO A 578 8.74 20.60 -3.42
C PRO A 578 7.93 21.91 -3.56
N ALA A 579 8.57 23.06 -3.77
CA ALA A 579 7.88 24.35 -3.86
C ALA A 579 6.84 24.41 -4.99
N VAL A 580 7.07 23.69 -6.09
CA VAL A 580 6.13 23.64 -7.23
C VAL A 580 4.77 23.05 -6.83
N VAL A 581 4.76 22.05 -5.95
CA VAL A 581 3.54 21.38 -5.50
C VAL A 581 2.65 22.36 -4.75
N ALA A 582 3.24 23.15 -3.83
CA ALA A 582 2.51 24.17 -3.08
C ALA A 582 1.95 25.29 -3.99
N ILE A 583 2.71 25.69 -5.01
CA ILE A 583 2.28 26.70 -6.00
C ILE A 583 1.05 26.18 -6.77
N VAL A 584 1.13 24.97 -7.33
CA VAL A 584 0.02 24.39 -8.11
C VAL A 584 -1.21 24.18 -7.23
N ARG A 585 -1.02 23.66 -6.02
CA ARG A 585 -2.11 23.51 -5.04
C ARG A 585 -2.83 24.83 -4.79
N GLY A 586 -2.09 25.93 -4.61
CA GLY A 586 -2.68 27.27 -4.39
C GLY A 586 -3.48 27.78 -5.60
N LEU A 587 -2.97 27.58 -6.81
CA LEU A 587 -3.69 27.92 -8.05
C LEU A 587 -5.00 27.13 -8.19
N VAL A 588 -4.94 25.83 -7.90
CA VAL A 588 -6.08 24.92 -7.97
C VAL A 588 -7.11 25.25 -6.89
N ALA A 589 -6.68 25.46 -5.64
CA ALA A 589 -7.56 25.78 -4.50
C ALA A 589 -8.25 27.14 -4.65
N SER A 590 -7.61 28.12 -5.30
CA SER A 590 -8.21 29.43 -5.59
C SER A 590 -9.24 29.42 -6.72
N GLY A 591 -9.36 28.33 -7.47
CA GLY A 591 -10.22 28.24 -8.65
C GLY A 591 -9.67 28.97 -9.87
N SER A 592 -8.37 29.29 -9.89
CA SER A 592 -7.72 30.02 -10.97
C SER A 592 -7.47 29.17 -12.23
N VAL A 593 -7.48 27.85 -12.09
CA VAL A 593 -7.27 26.89 -13.19
C VAL A 593 -8.53 26.08 -13.44
N THR A 594 -8.81 25.76 -14.71
CA THR A 594 -9.90 24.87 -15.11
C THR A 594 -9.56 23.42 -14.77
N ALA A 595 -8.34 23.00 -15.10
CA ALA A 595 -7.86 21.64 -14.90
C ALA A 595 -6.37 21.66 -14.56
N ALA A 596 -5.92 20.64 -13.85
CA ALA A 596 -4.52 20.39 -13.55
C ALA A 596 -4.27 18.88 -13.59
N THR A 597 -3.07 18.50 -14.01
CA THR A 597 -2.52 17.15 -13.89
C THR A 597 -1.01 17.24 -13.78
N ASP A 598 -0.38 16.33 -13.04
CA ASP A 598 1.07 16.19 -13.03
C ASP A 598 1.57 15.45 -14.29
N LEU A 599 2.86 15.59 -14.56
CA LEU A 599 3.54 14.85 -15.62
C LEU A 599 4.38 13.74 -14.98
N SER A 600 3.86 12.52 -15.01
CA SER A 600 4.52 11.30 -14.54
C SER A 600 4.80 10.35 -15.71
N ARG A 601 4.36 9.10 -15.64
CA ARG A 601 4.58 8.06 -16.65
C ARG A 601 4.08 8.48 -18.04
N GLY A 602 4.97 8.41 -19.02
CA GLY A 602 4.72 8.84 -20.40
C GLY A 602 4.82 10.34 -20.64
N GLY A 603 5.22 11.13 -19.63
CA GLY A 603 5.57 12.54 -19.76
C GLY A 603 4.42 13.45 -20.20
N LEU A 604 4.78 14.54 -20.90
CA LEU A 604 3.81 15.51 -21.42
C LEU A 604 2.83 14.88 -22.41
N LEU A 605 3.30 13.92 -23.22
CA LEU A 605 2.45 13.23 -24.19
C LEU A 605 1.26 12.53 -23.50
N ALA A 606 1.52 11.76 -22.44
CA ALA A 606 0.48 11.06 -21.70
C ALA A 606 -0.50 12.04 -21.02
N ALA A 607 0.03 13.13 -20.44
CA ALA A 607 -0.80 14.18 -19.83
C ALA A 607 -1.73 14.83 -20.86
N LEU A 608 -1.22 15.20 -22.04
CA LEU A 608 -2.05 15.75 -23.13
C LEU A 608 -3.08 14.74 -23.62
N ALA A 609 -2.68 13.50 -23.88
CA ALA A 609 -3.55 12.42 -24.33
C ALA A 609 -4.73 12.17 -23.38
N LYS A 610 -4.53 12.27 -22.06
CA LYS A 610 -5.55 11.97 -21.05
C LYS A 610 -6.37 13.20 -20.65
N ALA A 611 -5.72 14.35 -20.44
CA ALA A 611 -6.38 15.57 -19.96
C ALA A 611 -6.92 16.46 -21.09
N ALA A 612 -6.23 16.52 -22.23
CA ALA A 612 -6.54 17.41 -23.35
C ALA A 612 -6.43 16.69 -24.71
N PRO A 613 -7.21 15.61 -24.95
CA PRO A 613 -7.10 14.77 -26.16
C PRO A 613 -7.47 15.49 -27.47
N ARG A 614 -8.00 16.71 -27.36
CA ARG A 614 -8.34 17.61 -28.47
C ARG A 614 -7.70 18.96 -28.19
N ALA A 615 -6.48 19.13 -28.68
CA ALA A 615 -5.68 20.31 -28.43
C ALA A 615 -4.68 20.52 -29.55
N GLU A 616 -4.33 21.78 -29.78
CA GLU A 616 -3.21 22.17 -30.62
C GLU A 616 -2.11 22.76 -29.74
N VAL A 617 -0.95 22.09 -29.71
CA VAL A 617 0.23 22.53 -28.96
C VAL A 617 1.43 22.74 -29.87
N ALA A 618 2.30 23.66 -29.51
CA ALA A 618 3.57 23.95 -30.17
C ALA A 618 4.71 23.90 -29.16
N LEU A 619 5.70 23.06 -29.43
CA LEU A 619 6.86 22.82 -28.57
C LEU A 619 8.12 23.21 -29.34
N ALA A 620 8.95 24.04 -28.73
CA ALA A 620 10.12 24.63 -29.37
C ALA A 620 11.45 23.94 -28.99
N GLY A 621 11.41 22.88 -28.18
CA GLY A 621 12.57 22.10 -27.76
C GLY A 621 12.75 20.81 -28.56
N ASP A 622 13.70 19.99 -28.12
CA ASP A 622 13.89 18.65 -28.69
C ASP A 622 12.59 17.83 -28.57
N PRO A 623 12.10 17.22 -29.66
CA PRO A 623 10.85 16.47 -29.64
C PRO A 623 10.79 15.37 -28.60
N LEU A 624 11.88 14.65 -28.36
CA LEU A 624 11.86 13.53 -27.42
C LEU A 624 11.83 14.06 -25.98
N GLU A 625 12.66 15.07 -25.70
CA GLU A 625 12.72 15.69 -24.37
C GLU A 625 11.38 16.34 -23.99
N GLU A 626 10.78 17.11 -24.90
CA GLU A 626 9.53 17.81 -24.63
C GLU A 626 8.35 16.85 -24.42
N LEU A 627 8.29 15.73 -25.15
CA LEU A 627 7.15 14.80 -25.11
C LEU A 627 7.28 13.70 -24.07
N PHE A 628 8.45 13.08 -23.97
CA PHE A 628 8.63 11.79 -23.29
C PHE A 628 9.45 11.86 -22.01
N SER A 629 10.13 12.96 -21.73
CA SER A 629 10.81 13.13 -20.45
C SER A 629 9.83 12.89 -19.30
N GLU A 630 10.29 12.21 -18.25
CA GLU A 630 9.53 11.96 -17.01
C GLU A 630 10.17 12.70 -15.82
N THR A 631 10.76 13.88 -16.06
CA THR A 631 11.24 14.76 -14.98
C THR A 631 10.11 15.05 -13.99
N CYS A 632 10.34 14.72 -12.72
CA CYS A 632 9.40 14.91 -11.61
C CYS A 632 9.18 16.41 -11.30
N GLY A 633 8.01 16.75 -10.75
CA GLY A 633 7.68 18.13 -10.36
C GLY A 633 7.23 19.03 -11.52
N ARG A 634 6.59 18.46 -12.54
CA ARG A 634 5.99 19.19 -13.66
C ARG A 634 4.48 18.99 -13.71
N PHE A 635 3.78 20.00 -14.21
CA PHE A 635 2.31 20.02 -14.27
C PHE A 635 1.82 20.61 -15.58
N LEU A 636 0.73 20.05 -16.10
CA LEU A 636 -0.07 20.60 -17.18
C LEU A 636 -1.29 21.29 -16.57
N LEU A 637 -1.42 22.59 -16.81
CA LEU A 637 -2.56 23.38 -16.34
C LEU A 637 -3.37 23.87 -17.53
N ALA A 638 -4.70 23.83 -17.40
CA ALA A 638 -5.61 24.51 -18.31
C ALA A 638 -6.14 25.78 -17.65
N VAL A 639 -6.02 26.92 -18.32
CA VAL A 639 -6.46 28.23 -17.82
C VAL A 639 -7.22 29.01 -18.88
N ARG A 640 -8.22 29.79 -18.47
CA ARG A 640 -8.96 30.66 -19.37
C ARG A 640 -8.16 31.89 -19.81
N ASP A 641 -7.30 32.38 -18.92
CA ASP A 641 -6.48 33.57 -19.10
C ASP A 641 -5.12 33.31 -18.45
N GLU A 642 -4.04 33.62 -19.16
CA GLU A 642 -2.66 33.49 -18.67
C GLU A 642 -2.40 34.34 -17.42
N ALA A 643 -3.17 35.40 -17.20
CA ALA A 643 -3.11 36.22 -15.98
C ALA A 643 -3.35 35.42 -14.70
N ALA A 644 -4.06 34.27 -14.77
CA ALA A 644 -4.25 33.35 -13.66
C ALA A 644 -2.92 32.74 -13.14
N LEU A 645 -1.87 32.75 -13.96
CA LEU A 645 -0.54 32.20 -13.67
C LEU A 645 0.48 33.30 -13.33
N ALA A 646 0.02 34.52 -13.01
CA ALA A 646 0.89 35.63 -12.65
C ALA A 646 1.83 35.26 -11.49
N GLY A 647 3.14 35.44 -11.68
CA GLY A 647 4.17 35.11 -10.69
C GLY A 647 4.59 33.64 -10.67
N VAL A 648 3.96 32.78 -11.46
CA VAL A 648 4.36 31.38 -11.63
C VAL A 648 5.22 31.24 -12.88
N LYS A 649 6.34 30.53 -12.78
CA LYS A 649 7.19 30.25 -13.94
C LYS A 649 6.52 29.16 -14.79
N HIS A 650 6.09 29.53 -15.99
CA HIS A 650 5.34 28.63 -16.88
C HIS A 650 5.65 28.91 -18.37
N ARG A 651 5.18 28.02 -19.24
CA ARG A 651 5.14 28.18 -20.70
C ARG A 651 3.73 27.91 -21.20
N ILE A 652 3.11 28.86 -21.91
CA ILE A 652 1.91 28.55 -22.71
C ILE A 652 2.36 27.74 -23.92
N ILE A 653 1.86 26.52 -24.04
CA ILE A 653 2.24 25.59 -25.11
C ILE A 653 1.15 25.40 -26.14
N GLY A 654 -0.08 25.85 -25.89
CA GLY A 654 -1.15 25.66 -26.85
C GLY A 654 -2.52 26.01 -26.31
N THR A 655 -3.54 25.52 -27.02
CA THR A 655 -4.95 25.75 -26.68
C THR A 655 -5.75 24.47 -26.89
N VAL A 656 -6.75 24.26 -26.05
CA VAL A 656 -7.72 23.16 -26.18
C VAL A 656 -8.70 23.46 -27.31
N GLY A 657 -8.96 22.48 -28.16
CA GLY A 657 -9.89 22.61 -29.29
C GLY A 657 -9.53 21.72 -30.48
N GLY A 658 -10.36 21.78 -31.52
CA GLY A 658 -10.23 20.96 -32.72
C GLY A 658 -10.74 19.53 -32.55
N ASP A 659 -10.45 18.69 -33.55
CA ASP A 659 -10.95 17.31 -33.64
C ASP A 659 -9.90 16.26 -33.27
N THR A 660 -8.64 16.66 -33.12
CA THR A 660 -7.48 15.76 -32.92
C THR A 660 -6.50 16.33 -31.89
N LEU A 661 -5.57 15.51 -31.40
CA LEU A 661 -4.38 15.98 -30.70
C LEU A 661 -3.31 16.34 -31.73
N THR A 662 -3.04 17.63 -31.89
CA THR A 662 -2.04 18.15 -32.83
C THR A 662 -0.86 18.74 -32.07
N ILE A 663 0.33 18.18 -32.28
CA ILE A 663 1.58 18.58 -31.64
C ILE A 663 2.51 19.07 -32.73
N ARG A 664 2.80 20.37 -32.74
CA ARG A 664 3.79 20.99 -33.63
C ARG A 664 5.15 21.00 -32.94
N LEU A 665 6.12 20.41 -33.61
CA LEU A 665 7.50 20.25 -33.13
C LEU A 665 8.44 21.01 -34.08
N GLU A 666 9.72 21.12 -33.70
CA GLU A 666 10.73 21.67 -34.61
C GLU A 666 10.93 20.72 -35.81
N GLY A 667 10.43 21.13 -36.98
CA GLY A 667 10.63 20.42 -38.24
C GLY A 667 9.59 19.35 -38.60
N GLU A 668 8.64 19.04 -37.70
CA GLU A 668 7.54 18.10 -37.97
C GLU A 668 6.25 18.45 -37.21
N SER A 669 5.13 17.84 -37.61
CA SER A 669 3.86 17.94 -36.89
C SER A 669 3.28 16.55 -36.71
N ILE A 670 2.97 16.20 -35.46
CA ILE A 670 2.30 14.96 -35.10
C ILE A 670 0.81 15.25 -34.99
N VAL A 671 -0.01 14.45 -35.66
CA VAL A 671 -1.46 14.49 -35.52
C VAL A 671 -1.91 13.10 -35.10
N ILE A 672 -2.53 13.01 -33.93
CA ILE A 672 -3.12 11.78 -33.37
C ILE A 672 -4.63 11.98 -33.34
N PRO A 673 -5.38 11.34 -34.26
CA PRO A 673 -6.82 11.42 -34.26
C PRO A 673 -7.42 10.54 -33.13
N PRO A 674 -8.69 10.79 -32.73
CA PRO A 674 -9.33 10.08 -31.62
C PRO A 674 -9.29 8.55 -31.74
N GLU A 675 -9.42 8.00 -32.95
CA GLU A 675 -9.37 6.55 -33.18
C GLU A 675 -8.00 5.93 -32.91
N GLU A 676 -6.91 6.62 -33.27
CA GLU A 676 -5.54 6.15 -32.97
C GLU A 676 -5.28 6.26 -31.46
N LEU A 677 -5.76 7.34 -30.84
CA LEU A 677 -5.62 7.57 -29.40
C LEU A 677 -6.38 6.51 -28.61
N ASP A 678 -7.63 6.23 -28.97
CA ASP A 678 -8.46 5.20 -28.33
C ASP A 678 -7.86 3.82 -28.53
N ALA A 679 -7.35 3.51 -29.73
CA ALA A 679 -6.67 2.25 -30.01
C ALA A 679 -5.42 2.08 -29.14
N ALA A 680 -4.56 3.10 -29.03
CA ALA A 680 -3.37 3.03 -28.19
C ALA A 680 -3.75 2.87 -26.71
N LEU A 681 -4.59 3.77 -26.19
CA LEU A 681 -4.96 3.78 -24.78
C LEU A 681 -5.80 2.59 -24.34
N SER A 682 -6.51 1.91 -25.23
CA SER A 682 -7.31 0.71 -24.89
C SER A 682 -6.49 -0.59 -24.88
N THR A 683 -5.18 -0.56 -25.13
CA THR A 683 -4.34 -1.75 -25.30
C THR A 683 -4.46 -2.73 -24.13
N THR A 684 -4.28 -2.30 -22.87
CA THR A 684 -4.46 -3.16 -21.70
C THR A 684 -5.84 -3.82 -21.66
N THR A 685 -6.90 -3.05 -21.91
CA THR A 685 -8.27 -3.56 -21.91
C THR A 685 -8.50 -4.58 -23.03
N ARG A 686 -7.93 -4.36 -24.21
CA ARG A 686 -8.02 -5.31 -25.32
C ARG A 686 -7.27 -6.61 -25.01
N THR A 687 -6.04 -6.51 -24.50
CA THR A 687 -5.21 -7.66 -24.12
C THR A 687 -5.86 -8.54 -23.04
N MET A 688 -6.64 -7.95 -22.13
CA MET A 688 -7.32 -8.71 -21.08
C MET A 688 -8.71 -9.22 -21.46
N ARG A 689 -9.33 -8.72 -22.53
CA ARG A 689 -10.68 -9.14 -22.97
C ARG A 689 -10.67 -10.12 -24.15
N TYR A 690 -9.61 -10.12 -24.96
CA TYR A 690 -9.49 -10.86 -26.21
C TYR A 690 -8.12 -11.51 -26.30
#